data_AF-A0A934RUS2-F1
#
_entry.id   AF-A0A934RUS2-F1
#
_cell.length_a   1.000
_cell.length_b   1.000
_cell.length_c   1.000
_cell.angle_alpha   90.00
_cell.angle_beta   90.00
_cell.angle_gamma   90.00
#
_symmetry.space_group_name_H-M   'P 1'
#
loop_
_entity.id
_entity.type
_entity.pdbx_description
1 polymer ?
#
loop_
_entity_poly.entity_id
_entity_poly.type
_entity_poly.pdbx_seq_one_letter_code
_entity_poly.pdbx_strand_id
1 'polypeptide(L)'
;MKTSTFPRTAHQNDPGFSLIVTVTMMVLLSLIAVGILSLSSTVLRSSNSEQARLEAQANARLALQLALGQLQEAAGPDQRITAPANLLNAGESQVVTGVWESLALDPNGGQDLDGSKRSPQSSATADGEFITWLNSDSFGREPNPEEVLDRSNQSTPLFQLPTGESSDQVTARVISLNQGRGGVAWTTVDESVKARFDLPEEEQLAVNNTSESEVGRDRLRNPARQSPETLEAIAHAPSVAEAAKLASFGQGALLSGNSESFAEHFNDLTPWSLGVLSNPVEGGLKKDLTVAFESETDPLEGKFAYSQDEQALAPAEPYMSTLREYYRLYKEHGSSHSELLASVPDDYNPFEIDRRTREQTPAPVAPEGNLLLPVVSRVNVVFSLVGHEAHGNWLKTIPESHNDARRTQMVYMIYTPVVTLHNPYTKPITVNELTLSFKDLPLAFRMFRNGQPQVNEPALLSKMHIDTEHTANFEDTFECTLAASANASQGGAITLAPGEARVFGLNHRPGTTWSSITNYYAAGSSNLTNSIVTRPGYNSGNSGFVVDWLNPDTSGRTSDAKTGVFGVRTTDSINVEIRPKVPLDSRGRPHESFTIDIAAKIGNSRRAEPIGAYRYTYGTEQRLIEAFEEGEHPVIGKFSFPYLREKDWRYNELSQPNLHTTPIESWTAPKQFAVFTMATRTAHDSLYATRPGRDTNFAHNVLDMDITKNHPAKMPMEVSFLPVIGSPGSSNNPATINVWSKDDPRTFFFSGWTSDLGFPNYPSIEIPRTPPTNLTQFRNANLASSGHFPMTAKTIGESFAHPLIPANRAIDRGSDFDYNTLDHSWLANNTFYDNFFLSGLRDEKEFSDFLSGEKVPFNSRSQQHLPVGQSEDSAVELYRAPEGWTTSAAFQMIKAPFNVNSTSVQAWKAVLASGGESEVPVIDPTNMEEELFEAFAPFPRLLDGPSGPVDPKAGFLGSQERWTGFRHLDPDELERLAEAIVEVVRERGPFTSLSEFVNRRLDNGSSPLSRQGALQQAIEQAGLNDGIFAEREVSLTEAQDYEYANPEAALGDVESAAAVYLTQGDLLDRLANSLTVRGDTFVIRAYGDAKNKAGQILASATCEAVVQRLPDYLAPESHLGAKPAETARSDEHALEHEVNERFGRRFVVRSFRWLSQEEV
;
A
#
# COMPACT_ATOMS: atom_id res chain seq x y z
N MET A 1 46.80 -72.73 -95.51
CA MET A 1 48.10 -73.22 -96.01
C MET A 1 49.03 -73.37 -94.81
N LYS A 2 49.66 -74.55 -94.67
CA LYS A 2 50.83 -74.92 -93.85
C LYS A 2 50.76 -74.76 -92.32
N THR A 3 50.73 -75.93 -91.68
CA THR A 3 51.23 -76.26 -90.35
C THR A 3 52.75 -76.02 -90.23
N SER A 4 53.23 -75.62 -89.04
CA SER A 4 54.60 -75.85 -88.62
C SER A 4 54.69 -76.11 -87.11
N THR A 5 55.14 -77.30 -86.77
CA THR A 5 55.60 -77.79 -85.46
C THR A 5 57.00 -77.28 -85.11
N PHE A 6 57.27 -77.01 -83.82
CA PHE A 6 58.62 -77.01 -83.23
C PHE A 6 58.61 -77.57 -81.79
N PRO A 7 59.76 -78.12 -81.29
CA PRO A 7 59.82 -79.19 -80.30
C PRO A 7 59.97 -78.73 -78.83
N ARG A 8 59.64 -79.67 -77.93
CA ARG A 8 59.91 -79.63 -76.48
C ARG A 8 61.41 -79.72 -76.18
N THR A 9 61.87 -78.85 -75.28
CA THR A 9 63.08 -79.08 -74.46
C THR A 9 62.69 -78.98 -72.98
N ALA A 10 63.08 -80.01 -72.22
CA ALA A 10 62.92 -80.09 -70.78
C ALA A 10 64.11 -79.41 -70.09
N HIS A 11 63.85 -78.59 -69.08
CA HIS A 11 64.87 -78.17 -68.10
C HIS A 11 64.37 -78.39 -66.68
N GLN A 12 65.30 -78.89 -65.86
CA GLN A 12 65.13 -79.45 -64.53
C GLN A 12 64.64 -78.45 -63.48
N ASN A 13 63.84 -78.97 -62.54
CA ASN A 13 63.28 -78.29 -61.38
C ASN A 13 64.33 -78.04 -60.28
N ASP A 14 64.48 -76.78 -59.84
CA ASP A 14 64.99 -76.44 -58.51
C ASP A 14 63.80 -76.32 -57.53
N PRO A 15 63.64 -77.22 -56.53
CA PRO A 15 62.45 -77.29 -55.67
C PRO A 15 62.39 -76.22 -54.56
N GLY A 16 63.32 -75.26 -54.49
CA GLY A 16 63.39 -74.26 -53.41
C GLY A 16 62.70 -72.91 -53.70
N PHE A 17 62.77 -72.39 -54.92
CA PHE A 17 62.33 -71.02 -55.23
C PHE A 17 60.80 -70.87 -55.30
N SER A 18 60.09 -71.90 -55.80
CA SER A 18 58.61 -71.90 -55.85
C SER A 18 57.98 -72.01 -54.47
N LEU A 19 58.65 -72.63 -53.49
CA LEU A 19 58.18 -72.72 -52.10
C LEU A 19 58.35 -71.37 -51.38
N ILE A 20 59.47 -70.67 -51.58
CA ILE A 20 59.68 -69.34 -50.98
C ILE A 20 58.67 -68.34 -51.54
N VAL A 21 58.44 -68.30 -52.86
CA VAL A 21 57.45 -67.40 -53.47
C VAL A 21 56.04 -67.71 -52.98
N THR A 22 55.63 -68.98 -52.91
CA THR A 22 54.29 -69.34 -52.40
C THR A 22 54.12 -69.06 -50.90
N VAL A 23 55.15 -69.27 -50.08
CA VAL A 23 55.11 -68.92 -48.65
C VAL A 23 55.10 -67.40 -48.45
N THR A 24 55.95 -66.63 -49.14
CA THR A 24 55.90 -65.15 -49.06
C THR A 24 54.59 -64.58 -49.61
N MET A 25 54.01 -65.16 -50.66
CA MET A 25 52.74 -64.72 -51.22
C MET A 25 51.57 -65.10 -50.30
N MET A 26 51.59 -66.27 -49.66
CA MET A 26 50.61 -66.63 -48.62
C MET A 26 50.74 -65.74 -47.38
N VAL A 27 51.95 -65.47 -46.90
CA VAL A 27 52.18 -64.55 -45.76
C VAL A 27 51.71 -63.14 -46.09
N LEU A 28 52.00 -62.64 -47.30
CA LEU A 28 51.53 -61.33 -47.76
C LEU A 28 50.00 -61.28 -47.87
N LEU A 29 49.37 -62.31 -48.46
CA LEU A 29 47.91 -62.42 -48.55
C LEU A 29 47.27 -62.52 -47.16
N SER A 30 47.88 -63.25 -46.22
CA SER A 30 47.42 -63.33 -44.83
C SER A 30 47.56 -61.99 -44.10
N LEU A 31 48.66 -61.26 -44.28
CA LEU A 31 48.83 -59.92 -43.71
C LEU A 31 47.81 -58.92 -44.25
N ILE A 32 47.54 -58.95 -45.57
CA ILE A 32 46.51 -58.11 -46.20
C ILE A 32 45.12 -58.50 -45.69
N ALA A 33 44.81 -59.80 -45.59
CA ALA A 33 43.54 -60.27 -45.08
C ALA A 33 43.31 -59.85 -43.62
N VAL A 34 44.33 -59.97 -42.75
CA VAL A 34 44.28 -59.50 -41.35
C VAL A 34 44.13 -57.98 -41.29
N GLY A 35 44.82 -57.22 -42.14
CA GLY A 35 44.67 -55.77 -42.24
C GLY A 35 43.25 -55.33 -42.62
N ILE A 36 42.64 -56.00 -43.61
CA ILE A 36 41.26 -55.73 -44.06
C ILE A 36 40.24 -56.14 -42.98
N LEU A 37 40.44 -57.28 -42.30
CA LEU A 37 39.59 -57.71 -41.17
C LEU A 37 39.66 -56.74 -39.99
N SER A 38 40.84 -56.23 -39.66
CA SER A 38 41.03 -55.24 -38.61
C SER A 38 40.36 -53.91 -38.96
N LEU A 39 40.51 -53.44 -40.21
CA LEU A 39 39.87 -52.22 -40.68
C LEU A 39 38.35 -52.37 -40.70
N SER A 40 37.83 -53.48 -41.23
CA SER A 40 36.40 -53.80 -41.27
C SER A 40 35.80 -53.90 -39.86
N SER A 41 36.49 -54.55 -38.92
CA SER A 41 36.07 -54.59 -37.51
C SER A 41 36.07 -53.20 -36.86
N THR A 42 37.01 -52.33 -37.23
CA THR A 42 37.06 -50.95 -36.73
C THR A 42 35.93 -50.11 -37.31
N VAL A 43 35.67 -50.21 -38.61
CA VAL A 43 34.56 -49.52 -39.31
C VAL A 43 33.20 -50.01 -38.82
N LEU A 44 33.03 -51.31 -38.58
CA LEU A 44 31.79 -51.86 -38.02
C LEU A 44 31.57 -51.39 -36.58
N ARG A 45 32.62 -51.31 -35.76
CA ARG A 45 32.52 -50.76 -34.40
C ARG A 45 32.20 -49.27 -34.40
N SER A 46 32.86 -48.47 -35.24
CA SER A 46 32.55 -47.04 -35.36
C SER A 46 31.14 -46.82 -35.90
N SER A 47 30.70 -47.60 -36.90
CA SER A 47 29.34 -47.53 -37.45
C SER A 47 28.27 -47.91 -36.43
N ASN A 48 28.50 -48.95 -35.63
CA ASN A 48 27.56 -49.35 -34.57
C ASN A 48 27.50 -48.32 -33.44
N SER A 49 28.65 -47.71 -33.10
CA SER A 49 28.72 -46.63 -32.10
C SER A 49 27.99 -45.38 -32.59
N GLU A 50 28.17 -44.99 -33.85
CA GLU A 50 27.44 -43.88 -34.47
C GLU A 50 25.94 -44.16 -34.53
N GLN A 51 25.54 -45.38 -34.92
CA GLN A 51 24.14 -45.76 -34.93
C GLN A 51 23.50 -45.69 -33.53
N ALA A 52 24.19 -46.22 -32.51
CA ALA A 52 23.71 -46.14 -31.13
C ALA A 52 23.60 -44.69 -30.64
N ARG A 53 24.57 -43.83 -30.98
CA ARG A 53 24.54 -42.40 -30.65
C ARG A 53 23.39 -41.67 -31.33
N LEU A 54 23.13 -41.94 -32.62
CA LEU A 54 21.98 -41.38 -33.34
C LEU A 54 20.65 -41.84 -32.75
N GLU A 55 20.56 -43.11 -32.32
CA GLU A 55 19.39 -43.64 -31.62
C GLU A 55 19.19 -42.97 -30.25
N ALA A 56 20.25 -42.80 -29.46
CA ALA A 56 20.19 -42.08 -28.19
C ALA A 56 19.77 -40.61 -28.37
N GLN A 57 20.29 -39.91 -29.40
CA GLN A 57 19.87 -38.56 -29.75
C GLN A 57 18.41 -38.49 -30.21
N ALA A 58 17.93 -39.48 -30.97
CA ALA A 58 16.52 -39.57 -31.35
C ALA A 58 15.62 -39.77 -30.13
N ASN A 59 16.03 -40.63 -29.18
CA ASN A 59 15.32 -40.85 -27.94
C ASN A 59 15.31 -39.59 -27.06
N ALA A 60 16.43 -38.86 -26.95
CA ALA A 60 16.48 -37.60 -26.19
C ALA A 60 15.56 -36.52 -26.78
N ARG A 61 15.45 -36.44 -28.12
CA ARG A 61 14.48 -35.54 -28.78
C ARG A 61 13.04 -35.96 -28.54
N LEU A 62 12.76 -37.26 -28.52
CA LEU A 62 11.44 -37.77 -28.15
C LEU A 62 11.10 -37.40 -26.70
N ALA A 63 12.06 -37.56 -25.78
CA ALA A 63 11.92 -37.13 -24.38
C ALA A 63 11.57 -35.63 -24.28
N LEU A 64 12.28 -34.79 -25.02
CA LEU A 64 11.99 -33.35 -25.10
C LEU A 64 10.58 -33.05 -25.66
N GLN A 65 10.13 -33.79 -26.68
CA GLN A 65 8.78 -33.63 -27.23
C GLN A 65 7.69 -34.04 -26.24
N LEU A 66 7.91 -35.13 -25.49
CA LEU A 66 6.99 -35.55 -24.42
C LEU A 66 6.93 -34.53 -23.29
N ALA A 67 8.10 -34.02 -22.87
CA ALA A 67 8.21 -32.97 -21.86
C ALA A 67 7.48 -31.69 -22.28
N LEU A 68 7.64 -31.24 -23.53
CA LEU A 68 6.94 -30.08 -24.07
C LEU A 68 5.42 -30.31 -24.12
N GLY A 69 4.97 -31.51 -24.47
CA GLY A 69 3.56 -31.89 -24.45
C GLY A 69 2.97 -31.84 -23.03
N GLN A 70 3.67 -32.40 -22.05
CA GLN A 70 3.28 -32.34 -20.63
C GLN A 70 3.22 -30.90 -20.13
N LEU A 71 4.24 -30.08 -20.44
CA LEU A 71 4.28 -28.66 -20.09
C LEU A 71 3.11 -27.89 -20.71
N GLN A 72 2.81 -28.14 -21.99
CA GLN A 72 1.69 -27.50 -22.70
C GLN A 72 0.33 -27.85 -22.10
N GLU A 73 0.11 -29.12 -21.73
CA GLU A 73 -1.15 -29.57 -21.11
C GLU A 73 -1.30 -29.06 -19.67
N ALA A 74 -0.23 -29.10 -18.88
CA ALA A 74 -0.30 -28.72 -17.47
C ALA A 74 -0.28 -27.20 -17.26
N ALA A 75 0.64 -26.48 -17.93
CA ALA A 75 0.92 -25.06 -17.69
C ALA A 75 0.51 -24.13 -18.85
N GLY A 76 -0.06 -24.65 -19.94
CA GLY A 76 -0.55 -23.81 -21.04
C GLY A 76 -1.74 -22.90 -20.66
N PRO A 77 -2.78 -23.40 -19.96
CA PRO A 77 -3.91 -22.59 -19.48
C PRO A 77 -3.47 -21.44 -18.57
N ASP A 78 -4.19 -20.31 -18.61
CA ASP A 78 -3.88 -19.11 -17.80
C ASP A 78 -4.05 -19.36 -16.30
N GLN A 79 -5.02 -20.18 -15.91
CA GLN A 79 -5.40 -20.48 -14.53
C GLN A 79 -4.50 -21.53 -13.88
N ARG A 80 -3.19 -21.33 -13.97
CA ARG A 80 -2.16 -22.26 -13.47
C ARG A 80 -1.09 -21.50 -12.71
N ILE A 81 -0.59 -22.11 -11.64
CA ILE A 81 0.57 -21.64 -10.88
C ILE A 81 1.66 -22.70 -10.88
N THR A 82 2.90 -22.25 -10.66
CA THR A 82 4.06 -23.15 -10.57
C THR A 82 4.83 -22.88 -9.29
N ALA A 83 5.41 -23.94 -8.73
CA ALA A 83 6.24 -23.87 -7.55
C ALA A 83 7.30 -24.99 -7.56
N PRO A 84 8.46 -24.79 -6.92
CA PRO A 84 9.48 -25.81 -6.81
C PRO A 84 9.06 -26.89 -5.79
N ALA A 85 9.46 -28.14 -6.01
CA ALA A 85 9.06 -29.26 -5.16
C ALA A 85 9.55 -29.12 -3.71
N ASN A 86 10.72 -28.48 -3.53
CA ASN A 86 11.29 -28.23 -2.22
C ASN A 86 10.44 -27.27 -1.36
N LEU A 87 9.44 -26.57 -1.92
CA LEU A 87 8.49 -25.76 -1.16
C LEU A 87 7.65 -26.64 -0.22
N LEU A 88 7.10 -27.74 -0.73
CA LEU A 88 6.28 -28.67 0.04
C LEU A 88 7.10 -29.54 1.00
N ASN A 89 8.30 -29.94 0.59
CA ASN A 89 9.19 -30.76 1.39
C ASN A 89 10.64 -30.30 1.22
N ALA A 90 11.24 -29.73 2.27
CA ALA A 90 12.59 -29.19 2.23
C ALA A 90 13.67 -30.21 1.81
N GLY A 91 13.39 -31.52 1.91
CA GLY A 91 14.29 -32.59 1.46
C GLY A 91 14.22 -32.92 -0.05
N GLU A 92 13.36 -32.25 -0.81
CA GLU A 92 13.22 -32.41 -2.26
C GLU A 92 14.01 -31.35 -3.03
N SER A 93 14.17 -31.54 -4.35
CA SER A 93 14.95 -30.63 -5.20
C SER A 93 14.17 -29.38 -5.60
N GLN A 94 14.84 -28.22 -5.60
CA GLN A 94 14.30 -26.96 -6.13
C GLN A 94 14.08 -26.99 -7.65
N VAL A 95 14.75 -27.90 -8.35
CA VAL A 95 14.77 -28.00 -9.81
C VAL A 95 13.53 -28.67 -10.38
N VAL A 96 12.81 -29.46 -9.57
CA VAL A 96 11.57 -30.12 -10.00
C VAL A 96 10.41 -29.14 -9.83
N THR A 97 9.76 -28.78 -10.92
CA THR A 97 8.60 -27.87 -10.92
C THR A 97 7.28 -28.62 -10.85
N GLY A 98 6.40 -28.19 -9.95
CA GLY A 98 4.99 -28.62 -9.88
C GLY A 98 4.05 -27.60 -10.52
N VAL A 99 2.85 -28.05 -10.88
CA VAL A 99 1.78 -27.21 -11.39
C VAL A 99 0.51 -27.42 -10.58
N TRP A 100 -0.18 -26.34 -10.22
CA TRP A 100 -1.48 -26.35 -9.56
C TRP A 100 -2.49 -25.49 -10.33
N GLU A 101 -3.77 -25.78 -10.13
CA GLU A 101 -4.85 -24.87 -10.52
C GLU A 101 -4.94 -23.69 -9.54
N SER A 102 -5.24 -22.50 -10.07
CA SER A 102 -5.42 -21.28 -9.28
C SER A 102 -6.80 -21.21 -8.63
N LEU A 103 -6.91 -20.45 -7.53
CA LEU A 103 -8.15 -20.26 -6.78
C LEU A 103 -8.46 -18.76 -6.56
N ALA A 104 -9.72 -18.37 -6.84
CA ALA A 104 -10.25 -17.06 -6.46
C ALA A 104 -10.54 -17.00 -4.96
N LEU A 105 -10.16 -15.92 -4.29
CA LEU A 105 -10.46 -15.73 -2.86
C LEU A 105 -11.91 -15.26 -2.65
N ASP A 106 -12.58 -15.77 -1.61
CA ASP A 106 -13.92 -15.33 -1.22
C ASP A 106 -13.86 -14.29 -0.09
N PRO A 107 -14.35 -13.05 -0.30
CA PRO A 107 -14.36 -12.01 0.72
C PRO A 107 -15.24 -12.32 1.94
N ASN A 108 -16.15 -13.31 1.86
CA ASN A 108 -17.02 -13.68 2.98
C ASN A 108 -16.39 -14.71 3.94
N GLY A 109 -15.18 -15.21 3.62
CA GLY A 109 -14.54 -16.29 4.38
C GLY A 109 -15.28 -17.63 4.30
N GLY A 110 -16.23 -17.76 3.35
CA GLY A 110 -17.11 -18.92 3.17
C GLY A 110 -16.49 -20.05 2.37
N GLN A 111 -15.20 -19.98 2.06
CA GLN A 111 -14.49 -21.15 1.57
C GLN A 111 -14.41 -22.14 2.74
N ASP A 112 -15.26 -23.16 2.71
CA ASP A 112 -15.11 -24.41 3.44
C ASP A 112 -13.77 -25.06 3.01
N LEU A 113 -12.67 -24.43 3.44
CA LEU A 113 -11.36 -25.02 3.49
C LEU A 113 -11.38 -25.81 4.80
N ASP A 114 -11.87 -27.04 4.72
CA ASP A 114 -11.74 -28.07 5.76
C ASP A 114 -10.35 -27.92 6.41
N GLY A 115 -10.23 -28.08 7.72
CA GLY A 115 -8.95 -27.96 8.43
C GLY A 115 -7.84 -28.87 7.89
N SER A 116 -8.19 -29.85 7.04
CA SER A 116 -7.28 -30.65 6.21
C SER A 116 -6.60 -29.88 5.06
N LYS A 117 -7.13 -28.72 4.66
CA LYS A 117 -6.58 -27.76 3.67
C LYS A 117 -5.69 -26.68 4.25
N ARG A 118 -5.58 -26.61 5.57
CA ARG A 118 -4.88 -25.52 6.29
C ARG A 118 -3.51 -25.92 6.86
N SER A 119 -2.75 -26.78 6.18
CA SER A 119 -1.44 -27.21 6.68
C SER A 119 -0.42 -27.41 5.56
N PRO A 120 0.75 -26.72 5.59
CA PRO A 120 1.88 -27.04 4.72
C PRO A 120 2.50 -28.42 4.99
N GLN A 121 2.06 -29.14 6.03
CA GLN A 121 2.65 -30.41 6.48
C GLN A 121 1.70 -31.62 6.47
N SER A 122 0.48 -31.48 5.94
CA SER A 122 -0.38 -32.62 5.63
C SER A 122 -0.98 -32.44 4.24
N SER A 123 -0.14 -32.61 3.23
CA SER A 123 -0.31 -33.28 1.93
C SER A 123 -1.68 -33.64 1.31
N ALA A 124 -2.82 -33.17 1.81
CA ALA A 124 -4.09 -33.30 1.13
C ALA A 124 -4.45 -32.08 0.29
N THR A 125 -3.86 -30.89 0.49
CA THR A 125 -4.39 -29.69 -0.17
C THR A 125 -3.50 -28.46 0.04
N ALA A 126 -2.80 -28.03 -1.03
CA ALA A 126 -2.69 -26.60 -1.32
C ALA A 126 -4.12 -26.08 -1.62
N ASP A 127 -4.38 -24.78 -1.45
CA ASP A 127 -5.72 -24.23 -1.70
C ASP A 127 -6.16 -24.43 -3.19
N GLY A 128 -5.21 -24.68 -4.09
CA GLY A 128 -5.43 -25.12 -5.48
C GLY A 128 -5.24 -26.63 -5.72
N GLU A 129 -5.96 -27.20 -6.69
CA GLU A 129 -5.84 -28.62 -7.07
C GLU A 129 -4.48 -28.89 -7.73
N PHE A 130 -3.70 -29.82 -7.17
CA PHE A 130 -2.41 -30.22 -7.74
C PHE A 130 -2.61 -30.96 -9.06
N ILE A 131 -1.94 -30.50 -10.12
CA ILE A 131 -2.08 -31.04 -11.47
C ILE A 131 -1.01 -32.10 -11.75
N THR A 132 0.28 -31.77 -11.66
CA THR A 132 1.36 -32.72 -11.95
C THR A 132 2.75 -32.15 -11.58
N TRP A 133 3.73 -33.03 -11.38
CA TRP A 133 5.15 -32.67 -11.44
C TRP A 133 5.63 -32.72 -12.89
N LEU A 134 6.39 -31.72 -13.33
CA LEU A 134 6.92 -31.62 -14.69
C LEU A 134 8.20 -32.46 -14.86
N ASN A 135 8.10 -33.76 -14.60
CA ASN A 135 9.17 -34.73 -14.76
C ASN A 135 8.66 -36.06 -15.35
N SER A 136 9.58 -36.92 -15.77
CA SER A 136 9.24 -38.24 -16.30
C SER A 136 8.69 -39.21 -15.25
N ASP A 137 8.87 -38.91 -13.96
CA ASP A 137 8.32 -39.72 -12.85
C ASP A 137 6.79 -39.67 -12.78
N SER A 138 6.19 -38.50 -13.01
CA SER A 138 4.74 -38.30 -13.00
C SER A 138 4.05 -38.56 -14.34
N PHE A 139 4.80 -38.82 -15.41
CA PHE A 139 4.23 -38.99 -16.74
C PHE A 139 3.28 -40.19 -16.84
N GLY A 140 2.00 -39.93 -17.10
CA GLY A 140 0.95 -40.94 -17.25
C GLY A 140 0.55 -41.64 -15.94
N ARG A 141 0.88 -41.06 -14.78
CA ARG A 141 0.43 -41.48 -13.45
C ARG A 141 -0.63 -40.51 -12.91
N GLU A 142 -1.41 -40.95 -11.93
CA GLU A 142 -2.32 -40.07 -11.20
C GLU A 142 -1.52 -39.00 -10.44
N PRO A 143 -2.00 -37.74 -10.38
CA PRO A 143 -1.33 -36.67 -9.65
C PRO A 143 -1.21 -36.99 -8.15
N ASN A 144 0.01 -36.91 -7.61
CA ASN A 144 0.24 -37.01 -6.17
C ASN A 144 1.32 -36.00 -5.73
N PRO A 145 0.98 -35.00 -4.89
CA PRO A 145 1.94 -34.01 -4.42
C PRO A 145 2.96 -34.58 -3.41
N GLU A 146 2.69 -35.72 -2.77
CA GLU A 146 3.63 -36.39 -1.85
C GLU A 146 4.72 -37.17 -2.59
N GLU A 147 4.45 -37.63 -3.81
CA GLU A 147 5.32 -38.50 -4.59
C GLU A 147 6.05 -37.71 -5.68
N VAL A 148 7.00 -36.86 -5.28
CA VAL A 148 7.78 -36.00 -6.19
C VAL A 148 8.70 -36.83 -7.10
N LEU A 149 9.43 -37.79 -6.53
CA LEU A 149 10.41 -38.63 -7.24
C LEU A 149 10.29 -40.09 -6.78
N ASP A 150 10.19 -41.02 -7.74
CA ASP A 150 10.22 -42.45 -7.44
C ASP A 150 11.69 -42.89 -7.27
N ARG A 151 12.17 -42.89 -6.02
CA ARG A 151 13.54 -43.33 -5.69
C ARG A 151 13.74 -44.86 -5.82
N SER A 152 12.71 -45.59 -6.25
CA SER A 152 12.72 -47.05 -6.39
C SER A 152 12.94 -47.51 -7.85
N ASN A 153 14.23 -47.55 -8.24
CA ASN A 153 14.78 -48.20 -9.45
C ASN A 153 14.63 -47.49 -10.82
N GLN A 154 15.79 -47.35 -11.49
CA GLN A 154 16.00 -46.84 -12.86
C GLN A 154 15.86 -45.32 -13.06
N SER A 155 16.50 -44.51 -12.21
CA SER A 155 16.68 -43.08 -12.47
C SER A 155 18.02 -42.78 -13.16
N THR A 156 18.09 -41.66 -13.88
CA THR A 156 19.32 -41.13 -14.48
C THR A 156 19.54 -39.69 -14.00
N PRO A 157 20.78 -39.25 -13.73
CA PRO A 157 21.06 -37.86 -13.45
C PRO A 157 20.76 -37.00 -14.69
N LEU A 158 20.10 -35.87 -14.47
CA LEU A 158 19.82 -34.82 -15.45
C LEU A 158 20.51 -33.50 -15.09
N PHE A 159 20.77 -33.28 -13.79
CA PHE A 159 21.61 -32.21 -13.29
C PHE A 159 22.60 -32.76 -12.26
N GLN A 160 23.84 -32.27 -12.33
CA GLN A 160 24.83 -32.41 -11.27
C GLN A 160 25.19 -31.02 -10.76
N LEU A 161 24.84 -30.73 -9.51
CA LEU A 161 25.22 -29.48 -8.86
C LEU A 161 26.72 -29.52 -8.45
N PRO A 162 27.41 -28.37 -8.40
CA PRO A 162 28.88 -28.32 -8.28
C PRO A 162 29.44 -28.71 -6.90
N THR A 163 28.58 -28.76 -5.88
CA THR A 163 28.92 -29.06 -4.47
C THR A 163 29.43 -30.50 -4.25
N GLY A 164 29.18 -31.40 -5.20
CA GLY A 164 29.79 -32.73 -5.23
C GLY A 164 29.22 -33.77 -4.25
N GLU A 165 28.14 -33.46 -3.51
CA GLU A 165 27.44 -34.44 -2.68
C GLU A 165 26.37 -35.22 -3.47
N SER A 166 26.14 -36.50 -3.12
CA SER A 166 25.17 -37.37 -3.81
C SER A 166 23.70 -36.97 -3.62
N SER A 167 23.41 -36.09 -2.66
CA SER A 167 22.09 -35.47 -2.45
C SER A 167 21.73 -34.43 -3.51
N ASP A 168 22.72 -33.96 -4.27
CA ASP A 168 22.60 -32.77 -5.13
C ASP A 168 22.52 -33.14 -6.63
N GLN A 169 22.31 -34.43 -6.91
CA GLN A 169 21.98 -34.92 -8.26
C GLN A 169 20.46 -34.95 -8.45
N VAL A 170 19.97 -34.18 -9.41
CA VAL A 170 18.56 -34.26 -9.83
C VAL A 170 18.43 -35.43 -10.78
N THR A 171 17.80 -36.49 -10.30
CA THR A 171 17.53 -37.69 -11.10
C THR A 171 16.07 -37.74 -11.50
N ALA A 172 15.80 -38.25 -12.69
CA ALA A 172 14.44 -38.55 -13.12
C ALA A 172 14.34 -40.01 -13.59
N ARG A 173 13.16 -40.61 -13.42
CA ARG A 173 12.90 -42.00 -13.83
C ARG A 173 13.01 -42.17 -15.34
N VAL A 174 13.72 -43.22 -15.75
CA VAL A 174 13.87 -43.61 -17.14
C VAL A 174 12.68 -44.46 -17.59
N ILE A 175 11.88 -43.91 -18.49
CA ILE A 175 10.78 -44.61 -19.17
C ILE A 175 11.37 -45.48 -20.27
N SER A 176 11.15 -46.80 -20.19
CA SER A 176 11.67 -47.76 -21.17
C SER A 176 10.89 -47.72 -22.49
N LEU A 177 11.62 -47.63 -23.60
CA LEU A 177 11.09 -47.68 -24.98
C LEU A 177 11.41 -49.02 -25.66
N ASN A 178 10.63 -49.35 -26.70
CA ASN A 178 10.93 -50.46 -27.63
C ASN A 178 11.26 -51.79 -26.94
N GLN A 179 10.43 -52.23 -25.98
CA GLN A 179 10.65 -53.44 -25.19
C GLN A 179 11.99 -53.44 -24.41
N GLY A 180 12.44 -52.27 -23.94
CA GLY A 180 13.69 -52.11 -23.17
C GLY A 180 14.95 -51.88 -24.02
N ARG A 181 14.80 -51.56 -25.31
CA ARG A 181 15.93 -51.28 -26.23
C ARG A 181 16.30 -49.79 -26.29
N GLY A 182 15.61 -48.94 -25.55
CA GLY A 182 15.98 -47.56 -25.31
C GLY A 182 15.25 -47.02 -24.08
N GLY A 183 15.57 -45.81 -23.68
CA GLY A 183 15.05 -45.17 -22.49
C GLY A 183 15.03 -43.67 -22.64
N VAL A 184 14.04 -43.03 -22.00
CA VAL A 184 13.88 -41.57 -21.99
C VAL A 184 13.58 -41.07 -20.59
N ALA A 185 14.13 -39.91 -20.24
CA ALA A 185 13.83 -39.21 -19.00
C ALA A 185 13.89 -37.70 -19.22
N TRP A 186 13.16 -36.93 -18.43
CA TRP A 186 13.23 -35.47 -18.49
C TRP A 186 12.82 -34.85 -17.16
N THR A 187 13.17 -33.58 -17.02
CA THR A 187 12.68 -32.70 -15.97
C THR A 187 12.63 -31.27 -16.51
N THR A 188 11.73 -30.49 -15.96
CA THR A 188 11.48 -29.10 -16.35
C THR A 188 11.64 -28.20 -15.14
N VAL A 189 12.41 -27.13 -15.33
CA VAL A 189 12.72 -26.12 -14.33
C VAL A 189 12.01 -24.84 -14.70
N ASP A 190 11.22 -24.29 -13.79
CA ASP A 190 10.74 -22.92 -13.86
C ASP A 190 11.92 -21.96 -13.64
N GLU A 191 12.19 -21.07 -14.57
CA GLU A 191 13.28 -20.10 -14.42
C GLU A 191 12.81 -18.83 -13.69
N SER A 192 11.49 -18.61 -13.54
CA SER A 192 10.98 -17.44 -12.84
C SER A 192 11.14 -17.50 -11.32
N VAL A 193 11.46 -18.67 -10.74
CA VAL A 193 11.82 -18.79 -9.31
C VAL A 193 13.27 -18.36 -9.02
N LYS A 194 14.02 -17.92 -10.04
CA LYS A 194 15.41 -17.48 -9.94
C LYS A 194 15.52 -16.00 -10.27
N ALA A 195 16.54 -15.32 -9.74
CA ALA A 195 16.83 -13.93 -10.06
C ALA A 195 17.60 -13.82 -11.39
N ARG A 196 17.19 -12.88 -12.23
CA ARG A 196 17.79 -12.65 -13.54
C ARG A 196 19.01 -11.75 -13.44
N PHE A 197 20.17 -12.25 -13.85
CA PHE A 197 21.47 -11.58 -13.64
C PHE A 197 22.06 -10.87 -14.86
N ASP A 198 21.55 -11.11 -16.06
CA ASP A 198 22.08 -10.58 -17.33
C ASP A 198 21.52 -9.20 -17.71
N LEU A 199 20.69 -8.60 -16.84
CA LEU A 199 20.06 -7.32 -17.14
C LEU A 199 21.04 -6.15 -16.91
N PRO A 200 21.12 -5.21 -17.87
CA PRO A 200 22.01 -4.07 -17.80
C PRO A 200 21.64 -3.05 -16.71
N GLU A 201 22.61 -2.26 -16.28
CA GLU A 201 22.34 -1.00 -15.55
C GLU A 201 21.63 -0.01 -16.47
N GLU A 202 20.47 0.46 -16.00
CA GLU A 202 19.53 1.21 -16.84
C GLU A 202 19.96 2.64 -17.16
N GLU A 203 20.94 3.21 -16.45
CA GLU A 203 21.55 4.52 -16.79
C GLU A 203 22.01 4.58 -18.26
N GLN A 204 22.41 3.45 -18.83
CA GLN A 204 22.90 3.37 -20.21
C GLN A 204 21.77 3.22 -21.26
N LEU A 205 20.49 3.13 -20.84
CA LEU A 205 19.33 2.97 -21.73
C LEU A 205 18.53 4.27 -21.98
N ALA A 206 18.83 5.36 -21.27
CA ALA A 206 18.18 6.66 -21.46
C ALA A 206 18.67 7.36 -22.75
N VAL A 207 18.13 6.94 -23.90
CA VAL A 207 18.33 7.64 -25.16
C VAL A 207 17.29 8.75 -25.31
N ASN A 208 17.74 10.01 -25.19
CA ASN A 208 17.14 11.28 -25.64
C ASN A 208 15.68 11.62 -25.24
N ASN A 209 15.52 12.78 -24.57
CA ASN A 209 14.33 13.64 -24.43
C ASN A 209 13.34 13.44 -23.27
N THR A 210 13.59 12.58 -22.28
CA THR A 210 12.94 12.67 -20.95
C THR A 210 13.91 13.31 -19.96
N SER A 211 13.40 14.10 -19.02
CA SER A 211 14.27 14.69 -18.00
C SER A 211 14.88 13.57 -17.15
N GLU A 212 16.20 13.61 -16.92
CA GLU A 212 16.93 12.56 -16.17
C GLU A 212 16.29 12.29 -14.80
N SER A 213 15.64 13.29 -14.19
CA SER A 213 14.95 13.18 -12.89
C SER A 213 13.63 12.42 -12.93
N GLU A 214 12.83 12.52 -13.99
CA GLU A 214 11.58 11.73 -14.13
C GLU A 214 11.90 10.23 -14.26
N VAL A 215 12.89 9.91 -15.09
CA VAL A 215 13.32 8.52 -15.30
C VAL A 215 13.95 7.94 -14.02
N GLY A 216 14.72 8.74 -13.27
CA GLY A 216 15.25 8.32 -11.95
C GLY A 216 14.16 7.96 -10.94
N ARG A 217 13.08 8.75 -10.87
CA ARG A 217 11.94 8.50 -9.97
C ARG A 217 11.20 7.21 -10.31
N ASP A 218 10.97 6.95 -11.59
CA ASP A 218 10.31 5.72 -12.02
C ASP A 218 11.18 4.48 -11.77
N ARG A 219 12.50 4.61 -11.95
CA ARG A 219 13.47 3.54 -11.66
C ARG A 219 13.48 3.11 -10.20
N LEU A 220 13.31 4.04 -9.25
CA LEU A 220 13.23 3.70 -7.82
C LEU A 220 12.08 2.74 -7.49
N ARG A 221 10.99 2.83 -8.27
CA ARG A 221 9.74 2.07 -8.09
C ARG A 221 9.54 0.91 -9.06
N ASN A 222 10.34 0.85 -10.12
CA ASN A 222 10.22 -0.21 -11.12
C ASN A 222 11.56 -0.55 -11.78
N PRO A 223 12.60 -0.91 -11.01
CA PRO A 223 13.88 -1.31 -11.59
C PRO A 223 13.70 -2.62 -12.36
N ALA A 224 14.21 -2.75 -13.59
CA ALA A 224 14.16 -4.03 -14.31
C ALA A 224 15.23 -5.01 -13.81
N ARG A 225 16.41 -4.52 -13.41
CA ARG A 225 17.54 -5.31 -12.94
C ARG A 225 17.32 -5.84 -11.52
N GLN A 226 17.74 -7.08 -11.24
CA GLN A 226 17.63 -7.75 -9.94
C GLN A 226 19.04 -7.94 -9.34
N SER A 227 19.65 -6.86 -8.84
CA SER A 227 21.03 -6.70 -8.33
C SER A 227 21.75 -7.97 -7.83
N PRO A 228 22.28 -8.82 -8.76
CA PRO A 228 22.93 -10.07 -8.39
C PRO A 228 24.31 -9.85 -7.74
N GLU A 229 24.88 -8.64 -7.86
CA GLU A 229 26.15 -8.24 -7.23
C GLU A 229 26.13 -8.28 -5.70
N THR A 230 24.93 -8.34 -5.09
CA THR A 230 24.77 -8.55 -3.65
C THR A 230 25.14 -9.97 -3.19
N LEU A 231 25.28 -10.89 -4.14
CA LEU A 231 25.82 -12.22 -3.93
C LEU A 231 27.35 -12.09 -4.03
N GLU A 232 28.09 -12.40 -2.96
CA GLU A 232 29.56 -12.23 -2.88
C GLU A 232 30.34 -12.85 -4.08
N ALA A 233 29.71 -13.79 -4.80
CA ALA A 233 30.20 -14.44 -6.02
C ALA A 233 30.24 -13.55 -7.28
N ILE A 234 29.51 -12.44 -7.37
CA ILE A 234 29.33 -11.62 -8.60
C ILE A 234 29.76 -10.17 -8.35
N ALA A 235 30.98 -9.97 -7.85
CA ALA A 235 31.48 -8.64 -7.47
C ALA A 235 31.77 -7.68 -8.65
N HIS A 236 31.66 -8.13 -9.91
CA HIS A 236 31.92 -7.30 -11.10
C HIS A 236 30.86 -7.55 -12.19
N ALA A 237 29.79 -6.75 -12.20
CA ALA A 237 28.82 -6.76 -13.29
C ALA A 237 29.45 -6.11 -14.55
N PRO A 238 29.34 -6.75 -15.74
CA PRO A 238 29.94 -6.21 -16.95
C PRO A 238 29.12 -5.03 -17.51
N SER A 239 29.70 -4.31 -18.48
CA SER A 239 28.96 -3.29 -19.24
C SER A 239 27.71 -3.88 -19.92
N VAL A 240 26.72 -3.02 -20.20
CA VAL A 240 25.41 -3.39 -20.80
C VAL A 240 25.53 -4.23 -22.08
N ALA A 241 26.59 -4.05 -22.85
CA ALA A 241 26.84 -4.78 -24.09
C ALA A 241 27.43 -6.20 -23.92
N GLU A 242 27.91 -6.57 -22.72
CA GLU A 242 28.50 -7.87 -22.42
C GLU A 242 27.53 -8.78 -21.68
N ALA A 243 26.74 -8.24 -20.74
CA ALA A 243 25.67 -8.98 -20.05
C ALA A 243 24.62 -9.50 -21.05
N ALA A 244 24.17 -8.65 -21.98
CA ALA A 244 23.16 -9.00 -22.99
C ALA A 244 23.61 -10.07 -24.01
N LYS A 245 24.89 -10.47 -24.02
CA LYS A 245 25.43 -11.51 -24.93
C LYS A 245 25.39 -12.91 -24.32
N LEU A 246 25.00 -13.03 -23.05
CA LEU A 246 24.90 -14.33 -22.40
C LEU A 246 23.75 -15.14 -22.99
N ALA A 247 24.07 -16.36 -23.44
CA ALA A 247 23.12 -17.31 -24.01
C ALA A 247 22.93 -18.55 -23.14
N SER A 248 23.64 -18.66 -22.01
CA SER A 248 23.52 -19.79 -21.08
C SER A 248 24.05 -19.42 -19.69
N PHE A 249 23.59 -20.13 -18.67
CA PHE A 249 24.08 -19.97 -17.30
C PHE A 249 25.60 -20.15 -17.22
N GLY A 250 26.16 -21.17 -17.88
CA GLY A 250 27.61 -21.44 -17.85
C GLY A 250 28.50 -20.32 -18.41
N GLN A 251 27.96 -19.40 -19.21
CA GLN A 251 28.70 -18.21 -19.64
C GLN A 251 28.77 -17.12 -18.57
N GLY A 252 27.88 -17.13 -17.57
CA GLY A 252 27.93 -16.22 -16.42
C GLY A 252 29.18 -16.42 -15.55
N ALA A 253 29.77 -17.61 -15.56
CA ALA A 253 31.07 -17.88 -14.96
C ALA A 253 32.18 -16.99 -15.54
N LEU A 254 32.09 -16.58 -16.81
CA LEU A 254 33.04 -15.64 -17.43
C LEU A 254 32.88 -14.21 -16.88
N LEU A 255 31.69 -13.87 -16.37
CA LEU A 255 31.41 -12.55 -15.79
C LEU A 255 31.85 -12.44 -14.34
N SER A 256 31.55 -13.46 -13.53
CA SER A 256 31.91 -13.48 -12.11
C SER A 256 33.42 -13.44 -11.85
N GLY A 257 34.24 -13.86 -12.81
CA GLY A 257 35.67 -14.08 -12.61
C GLY A 257 36.01 -15.31 -11.74
N ASN A 258 34.99 -16.00 -11.19
CA ASN A 258 35.11 -17.19 -10.36
C ASN A 258 34.06 -18.24 -10.73
N SER A 259 34.44 -19.17 -11.60
CA SER A 259 33.54 -20.20 -12.13
C SER A 259 32.99 -21.17 -11.07
N GLU A 260 33.76 -21.45 -10.02
CA GLU A 260 33.32 -22.37 -8.96
C GLU A 260 32.22 -21.74 -8.11
N SER A 261 32.45 -20.51 -7.63
CA SER A 261 31.47 -19.78 -6.81
C SER A 261 30.21 -19.40 -7.60
N PHE A 262 30.34 -19.03 -8.87
CA PHE A 262 29.15 -18.75 -9.71
C PHE A 262 28.28 -19.99 -9.92
N ALA A 263 28.89 -21.17 -10.03
CA ALA A 263 28.16 -22.40 -10.28
C ALA A 263 27.30 -22.82 -9.06
N GLU A 264 27.68 -22.43 -7.83
CA GLU A 264 26.90 -22.66 -6.61
C GLU A 264 25.50 -22.00 -6.69
N HIS A 265 25.38 -20.89 -7.41
CA HIS A 265 24.14 -20.15 -7.59
C HIS A 265 23.24 -20.63 -8.74
N PHE A 266 23.42 -21.88 -9.21
CA PHE A 266 22.60 -22.47 -10.28
C PHE A 266 21.08 -22.46 -9.99
N ASN A 267 20.73 -22.63 -8.71
CA ASN A 267 19.34 -22.62 -8.25
C ASN A 267 18.82 -21.21 -7.91
N ASP A 268 19.70 -20.21 -7.91
CA ASP A 268 19.38 -18.85 -7.47
C ASP A 268 19.30 -17.88 -8.65
N LEU A 269 20.07 -18.15 -9.72
CA LEU A 269 20.30 -17.21 -10.81
C LEU A 269 19.95 -17.80 -12.18
N THR A 270 19.42 -16.95 -13.06
CA THR A 270 19.08 -17.32 -14.45
C THR A 270 19.42 -16.20 -15.46
N PRO A 271 19.84 -16.54 -16.69
CA PRO A 271 19.86 -15.57 -17.79
C PRO A 271 18.52 -15.52 -18.54
N TRP A 272 17.52 -16.31 -18.14
CA TRP A 272 16.26 -16.47 -18.84
C TRP A 272 15.08 -16.23 -17.91
N SER A 273 14.35 -15.13 -18.10
CA SER A 273 13.04 -14.97 -17.47
C SER A 273 12.23 -13.90 -18.20
N LEU A 274 11.07 -14.31 -18.73
CA LEU A 274 10.11 -13.47 -19.45
C LEU A 274 8.68 -13.99 -19.21
N GLY A 275 7.77 -13.11 -18.80
CA GLY A 275 6.43 -13.44 -18.33
C GLY A 275 5.32 -12.96 -19.26
N VAL A 276 4.21 -13.67 -19.24
CA VAL A 276 2.95 -13.26 -19.87
C VAL A 276 2.10 -12.54 -18.83
N LEU A 277 1.45 -11.44 -19.24
CA LEU A 277 0.48 -10.71 -18.41
C LEU A 277 -0.86 -11.47 -18.32
N SER A 278 -0.84 -12.73 -17.90
CA SER A 278 -2.05 -13.54 -17.72
C SER A 278 -2.71 -13.29 -16.37
N ASN A 279 -4.03 -13.41 -16.32
CA ASN A 279 -4.81 -13.43 -15.09
C ASN A 279 -4.91 -14.89 -14.58
N PRO A 280 -4.23 -15.26 -13.49
CA PRO A 280 -4.26 -16.62 -12.99
C PRO A 280 -5.61 -16.99 -12.37
N VAL A 281 -6.45 -16.04 -11.98
CA VAL A 281 -7.71 -16.32 -11.27
C VAL A 281 -8.87 -16.49 -12.25
N GLU A 282 -9.12 -15.48 -13.08
CA GLU A 282 -10.26 -15.49 -14.01
C GLU A 282 -9.90 -16.08 -15.38
N GLY A 283 -8.60 -16.23 -15.69
CA GLY A 283 -8.10 -16.58 -17.02
C GLY A 283 -8.07 -15.40 -17.98
N GLY A 284 -7.44 -15.56 -19.15
CA GLY A 284 -7.22 -14.47 -20.09
C GLY A 284 -6.02 -13.58 -19.73
N LEU A 285 -5.91 -12.43 -20.40
CA LEU A 285 -4.88 -11.43 -20.11
C LEU A 285 -5.37 -10.39 -19.10
N LYS A 286 -4.44 -9.79 -18.35
CA LYS A 286 -4.70 -8.64 -17.49
C LYS A 286 -5.12 -7.42 -18.32
N LYS A 287 -5.87 -6.52 -17.68
CA LYS A 287 -6.37 -5.28 -18.28
C LYS A 287 -5.45 -4.11 -17.90
N ASP A 288 -5.19 -3.23 -18.86
CA ASP A 288 -4.23 -2.13 -18.74
C ASP A 288 -4.90 -0.85 -18.25
N LEU A 289 -4.65 -0.50 -16.98
CA LEU A 289 -5.20 0.72 -16.40
C LEU A 289 -4.56 1.98 -16.97
N THR A 290 -3.35 1.92 -17.53
CA THR A 290 -2.74 3.07 -18.19
C THR A 290 -3.63 3.48 -19.37
N VAL A 291 -3.98 2.53 -20.24
CA VAL A 291 -4.83 2.82 -21.42
C VAL A 291 -6.23 3.27 -21.00
N ALA A 292 -6.84 2.59 -20.01
CA ALA A 292 -8.17 2.97 -19.51
C ALA A 292 -8.17 4.39 -18.94
N PHE A 293 -7.16 4.76 -18.15
CA PHE A 293 -7.07 6.06 -17.50
C PHE A 293 -6.57 7.16 -18.44
N GLU A 294 -5.87 6.84 -19.53
CA GLU A 294 -5.45 7.82 -20.54
C GLU A 294 -6.55 8.14 -21.55
N SER A 295 -7.47 7.20 -21.79
CA SER A 295 -8.58 7.34 -22.73
C SER A 295 -9.44 8.60 -22.50
N GLU A 296 -9.82 9.27 -23.59
CA GLU A 296 -10.70 10.45 -23.55
C GLU A 296 -12.06 10.10 -22.91
N THR A 297 -12.67 9.01 -23.34
CA THR A 297 -13.87 8.41 -22.72
C THR A 297 -13.45 7.48 -21.60
N ASP A 298 -14.12 7.55 -20.44
CA ASP A 298 -13.82 6.67 -19.30
C ASP A 298 -14.55 5.32 -19.46
N PRO A 299 -13.85 4.20 -19.74
CA PRO A 299 -14.49 2.89 -19.86
C PRO A 299 -14.97 2.32 -18.50
N LEU A 300 -14.64 3.00 -17.40
CA LEU A 300 -14.91 2.58 -16.03
C LEU A 300 -15.79 3.60 -15.27
N GLU A 301 -16.43 4.53 -15.99
CA GLU A 301 -17.38 5.51 -15.43
C GLU A 301 -18.51 4.81 -14.64
N GLY A 302 -18.86 5.36 -13.48
CA GLY A 302 -19.91 4.81 -12.60
C GLY A 302 -19.57 3.49 -11.90
N LYS A 303 -18.43 2.86 -12.19
CA LYS A 303 -18.05 1.57 -11.58
C LYS A 303 -17.33 1.75 -10.25
N PHE A 304 -17.67 0.90 -9.30
CA PHE A 304 -16.98 0.81 -8.02
C PHE A 304 -15.67 0.02 -8.11
N ALA A 305 -14.70 0.37 -7.27
CA ALA A 305 -13.34 -0.10 -7.36
C ALA A 305 -13.16 -1.56 -6.92
N TYR A 306 -14.00 -2.12 -6.06
CA TYR A 306 -13.85 -3.50 -5.60
C TYR A 306 -14.81 -4.45 -6.32
N SER A 307 -16.09 -4.09 -6.42
CA SER A 307 -17.12 -4.88 -7.12
C SER A 307 -16.94 -4.87 -8.63
N GLN A 308 -16.32 -3.80 -9.18
CA GLN A 308 -16.21 -3.56 -10.62
C GLN A 308 -17.58 -3.46 -11.33
N ASP A 309 -18.63 -3.11 -10.57
CA ASP A 309 -20.03 -2.98 -11.00
C ASP A 309 -20.55 -1.56 -10.68
N GLU A 310 -21.71 -1.20 -11.21
CA GLU A 310 -22.47 0.01 -10.86
C GLU A 310 -23.14 -0.12 -9.47
N GLN A 311 -23.18 -1.32 -8.89
CA GLN A 311 -23.65 -1.55 -7.52
C GLN A 311 -22.49 -1.74 -6.53
N ALA A 312 -22.46 -0.91 -5.48
CA ALA A 312 -21.50 -1.03 -4.39
C ALA A 312 -21.80 -2.21 -3.45
N LEU A 313 -20.76 -2.83 -2.92
CA LEU A 313 -20.78 -3.78 -1.80
C LEU A 313 -21.21 -3.09 -0.49
N ALA A 314 -20.83 -1.82 -0.33
CA ALA A 314 -21.19 -0.98 0.80
C ALA A 314 -21.09 0.53 0.46
N PRO A 315 -21.74 1.42 1.24
CA PRO A 315 -21.66 2.87 1.04
C PRO A 315 -20.24 3.47 1.05
N ALA A 316 -19.29 2.78 1.68
CA ALA A 316 -17.90 3.21 1.79
C ALA A 316 -17.04 2.88 0.55
N GLU A 317 -17.57 2.11 -0.41
CA GLU A 317 -16.80 1.63 -1.55
C GLU A 317 -16.43 2.78 -2.51
N PRO A 318 -15.14 2.95 -2.86
CA PRO A 318 -14.69 4.01 -3.77
C PRO A 318 -14.99 3.69 -5.22
N TYR A 319 -14.99 4.71 -6.07
CA TYR A 319 -15.18 4.59 -7.52
C TYR A 319 -13.85 4.37 -8.26
N MET A 320 -13.92 3.75 -9.45
CA MET A 320 -12.78 3.70 -10.37
C MET A 320 -12.37 5.08 -10.88
N SER A 321 -13.31 6.04 -10.95
CA SER A 321 -13.04 7.43 -11.32
C SER A 321 -12.07 8.11 -10.34
N THR A 322 -12.14 7.82 -9.04
CA THR A 322 -11.19 8.30 -8.01
C THR A 322 -9.75 7.88 -8.37
N LEU A 323 -9.54 6.62 -8.76
CA LEU A 323 -8.23 6.13 -9.20
C LEU A 323 -7.75 6.79 -10.49
N ARG A 324 -8.65 6.94 -11.47
CA ARG A 324 -8.35 7.58 -12.75
C ARG A 324 -7.95 9.04 -12.58
N GLU A 325 -8.68 9.79 -11.76
CA GLU A 325 -8.36 11.18 -11.45
C GLU A 325 -7.01 11.28 -10.73
N TYR A 326 -6.73 10.39 -9.78
CA TYR A 326 -5.45 10.36 -9.08
C TYR A 326 -4.31 10.07 -10.05
N TYR A 327 -4.48 9.08 -10.92
CA TYR A 327 -3.54 8.75 -11.98
C TYR A 327 -3.25 9.99 -12.83
N ARG A 328 -4.26 10.77 -13.23
CA ARG A 328 -4.08 11.93 -14.12
C ARG A 328 -3.41 13.15 -13.49
N LEU A 329 -3.22 13.20 -12.17
CA LEU A 329 -2.58 14.34 -11.51
C LEU A 329 -1.17 14.62 -12.05
N TYR A 330 -0.43 13.61 -12.53
CA TYR A 330 0.89 13.83 -13.12
C TYR A 330 0.85 14.76 -14.34
N LYS A 331 -0.27 14.82 -15.08
CA LYS A 331 -0.41 15.71 -16.26
C LYS A 331 -0.39 17.19 -15.88
N GLU A 332 -0.93 17.51 -14.71
CA GLU A 332 -1.01 18.87 -14.18
C GLU A 332 0.23 19.25 -13.38
N HIS A 333 0.94 18.23 -12.85
CA HIS A 333 1.91 18.40 -11.77
C HIS A 333 3.28 17.74 -12.04
N GLY A 334 3.55 17.25 -13.25
CA GLY A 334 4.74 16.43 -13.50
C GLY A 334 6.07 17.17 -13.46
N SER A 335 6.19 18.31 -14.15
CA SER A 335 7.47 19.02 -14.31
C SER A 335 7.70 20.19 -13.35
N SER A 336 6.75 20.51 -12.45
CA SER A 336 6.89 21.61 -11.50
C SER A 336 6.38 21.26 -10.10
N HIS A 337 6.96 21.87 -9.07
CA HIS A 337 6.41 21.90 -7.71
C HIS A 337 5.18 22.83 -7.61
N SER A 338 4.34 22.84 -8.66
CA SER A 338 3.14 23.65 -8.72
C SER A 338 2.21 23.34 -7.55
N GLU A 339 1.61 24.40 -7.02
CA GLU A 339 0.60 24.30 -5.97
C GLU A 339 -0.61 23.50 -6.46
N LEU A 340 -1.12 22.62 -5.61
CA LEU A 340 -2.44 22.02 -5.76
C LEU A 340 -3.49 23.11 -5.48
N LEU A 341 -4.51 23.17 -6.33
CA LEU A 341 -5.70 23.94 -6.02
C LEU A 341 -6.69 23.02 -5.32
N ALA A 342 -7.25 23.47 -4.20
CA ALA A 342 -8.31 22.74 -3.54
C ALA A 342 -9.47 22.49 -4.51
N SER A 343 -10.01 21.27 -4.55
CA SER A 343 -11.09 20.88 -5.44
C SER A 343 -11.97 19.78 -4.86
N VAL A 344 -13.22 19.75 -5.29
CA VAL A 344 -14.19 18.69 -5.04
C VAL A 344 -14.89 18.32 -6.35
N PRO A 345 -15.45 17.11 -6.51
CA PRO A 345 -16.28 16.75 -7.66
C PRO A 345 -17.49 17.68 -7.82
N ASP A 346 -17.98 17.87 -9.05
CA ASP A 346 -19.02 18.85 -9.39
C ASP A 346 -20.35 18.64 -8.63
N ASP A 347 -20.74 17.40 -8.39
CA ASP A 347 -21.97 17.03 -7.66
C ASP A 347 -21.71 16.64 -6.19
N TYR A 348 -20.53 16.98 -5.66
CA TYR A 348 -20.17 16.65 -4.29
C TYR A 348 -21.10 17.36 -3.29
N ASN A 349 -21.72 16.58 -2.40
CA ASN A 349 -22.52 17.08 -1.32
C ASN A 349 -22.19 16.31 -0.03
N PRO A 350 -21.58 16.95 0.98
CA PRO A 350 -21.19 16.29 2.22
C PRO A 350 -22.37 16.09 3.19
N PHE A 351 -23.61 16.39 2.79
CA PHE A 351 -24.80 16.30 3.63
C PHE A 351 -25.95 15.50 3.01
N GLU A 352 -26.63 14.74 3.85
CA GLU A 352 -27.94 14.15 3.61
C GLU A 352 -29.00 14.89 4.41
N ILE A 353 -30.25 14.89 3.92
CA ILE A 353 -31.38 15.52 4.61
C ILE A 353 -32.29 14.44 5.16
N ASP A 354 -32.43 14.39 6.49
CA ASP A 354 -33.44 13.55 7.13
C ASP A 354 -34.83 14.01 6.68
N ARG A 355 -35.57 13.13 5.99
CA ARG A 355 -36.87 13.47 5.38
C ARG A 355 -37.94 13.81 6.42
N ARG A 356 -37.81 13.32 7.66
CA ARG A 356 -38.77 13.47 8.77
C ARG A 356 -38.45 14.70 9.62
N THR A 357 -37.19 14.89 10.00
CA THR A 357 -36.77 16.01 10.87
C THR A 357 -36.34 17.24 10.08
N ARG A 358 -36.02 17.09 8.79
CA ARG A 358 -35.40 18.10 7.91
C ARG A 358 -34.02 18.56 8.37
N GLU A 359 -33.41 17.81 9.27
CA GLU A 359 -32.04 18.03 9.74
C GLU A 359 -31.05 17.63 8.66
N GLN A 360 -29.96 18.39 8.54
CA GLN A 360 -28.83 18.04 7.70
C GLN A 360 -27.85 17.20 8.52
N THR A 361 -27.48 16.05 7.97
CA THR A 361 -26.57 15.10 8.60
C THR A 361 -25.40 14.87 7.66
N PRO A 362 -24.17 14.65 8.15
CA PRO A 362 -23.06 14.29 7.26
C PRO A 362 -23.43 13.10 6.37
N ALA A 363 -23.03 13.13 5.11
CA ALA A 363 -23.20 12.07 4.13
C ALA A 363 -21.84 11.43 3.84
N PRO A 364 -21.40 10.45 4.64
CA PRO A 364 -20.06 9.88 4.51
C PRO A 364 -19.90 8.92 3.32
N VAL A 365 -20.76 8.98 2.31
CA VAL A 365 -20.67 8.12 1.12
C VAL A 365 -19.43 8.47 0.29
N ALA A 366 -18.86 7.47 -0.38
CA ALA A 366 -17.71 7.71 -1.25
C ALA A 366 -18.08 8.66 -2.39
N PRO A 367 -17.32 9.74 -2.61
CA PRO A 367 -17.55 10.63 -3.76
C PRO A 367 -17.11 9.95 -5.06
N GLU A 368 -17.78 10.29 -6.17
CA GLU A 368 -17.34 9.91 -7.52
C GLU A 368 -16.28 10.92 -7.99
N GLY A 369 -15.01 10.60 -7.73
CA GLY A 369 -13.86 11.46 -8.01
C GLY A 369 -13.00 11.74 -6.75
N ASN A 370 -11.99 12.59 -6.90
CA ASN A 370 -11.04 12.92 -5.85
C ASN A 370 -11.44 14.17 -5.05
N LEU A 371 -11.23 14.11 -3.74
CA LEU A 371 -11.26 15.28 -2.87
C LEU A 371 -9.82 15.76 -2.63
N LEU A 372 -9.47 16.92 -3.20
CA LEU A 372 -8.19 17.57 -2.96
C LEU A 372 -8.42 18.73 -2.00
N LEU A 373 -8.32 18.48 -0.69
CA LEU A 373 -8.65 19.47 0.33
C LEU A 373 -7.61 19.47 1.46
N PRO A 374 -7.29 20.64 2.06
CA PRO A 374 -6.68 20.63 3.38
C PRO A 374 -7.66 20.04 4.39
N VAL A 375 -7.13 19.45 5.46
CA VAL A 375 -7.91 18.76 6.49
C VAL A 375 -8.04 19.64 7.72
N VAL A 376 -9.25 19.71 8.30
CA VAL A 376 -9.43 20.24 9.66
C VAL A 376 -9.03 19.14 10.64
N SER A 377 -7.78 19.15 11.11
CA SER A 377 -7.22 18.10 11.98
C SER A 377 -7.53 18.32 13.46
N ARG A 378 -7.77 19.58 13.87
CA ARG A 378 -8.09 19.91 15.26
C ARG A 378 -8.86 21.20 15.39
N VAL A 379 -9.84 21.19 16.28
CA VAL A 379 -10.51 22.39 16.75
C VAL A 379 -10.46 22.45 18.27
N ASN A 380 -10.03 23.60 18.79
CA ASN A 380 -10.15 23.94 20.19
C ASN A 380 -11.11 25.12 20.40
N VAL A 381 -11.90 25.10 21.46
CA VAL A 381 -12.63 26.27 21.95
C VAL A 381 -12.13 26.57 23.36
N VAL A 382 -11.39 27.67 23.49
CA VAL A 382 -10.77 28.08 24.77
C VAL A 382 -11.72 29.00 25.52
N PHE A 383 -12.06 28.64 26.76
CA PHE A 383 -12.93 29.41 27.64
C PHE A 383 -12.12 30.19 28.68
N SER A 384 -12.34 31.50 28.73
CA SER A 384 -11.60 32.43 29.57
C SER A 384 -12.51 33.42 30.30
N LEU A 385 -12.03 33.96 31.42
CA LEU A 385 -12.68 35.04 32.15
C LEU A 385 -11.87 36.34 32.08
N VAL A 386 -12.57 37.46 31.93
CA VAL A 386 -12.03 38.82 32.05
C VAL A 386 -12.94 39.69 32.90
N GLY A 387 -12.38 40.71 33.53
CA GLY A 387 -13.10 41.68 34.35
C GLY A 387 -12.99 43.09 33.78
N HIS A 388 -14.11 43.80 33.72
CA HIS A 388 -14.14 45.22 33.34
C HIS A 388 -15.00 46.03 34.31
N GLU A 389 -14.89 47.35 34.22
CA GLU A 389 -15.87 48.26 34.81
C GLU A 389 -17.24 48.04 34.14
N ALA A 390 -18.31 48.05 34.94
CA ALA A 390 -19.66 47.95 34.42
C ALA A 390 -19.95 49.13 33.47
N HIS A 391 -20.57 48.86 32.33
CA HIS A 391 -20.80 49.86 31.29
C HIS A 391 -22.30 50.16 31.08
N GLY A 392 -22.62 51.24 30.38
CA GLY A 392 -23.99 51.61 30.05
C GLY A 392 -24.89 51.70 31.29
N ASN A 393 -26.09 51.12 31.22
CA ASN A 393 -27.04 51.10 32.33
C ASN A 393 -26.58 50.22 33.50
N TRP A 394 -25.69 49.25 33.28
CA TRP A 394 -25.23 48.31 34.31
C TRP A 394 -24.42 48.98 35.42
N LEU A 395 -23.75 50.10 35.12
CA LEU A 395 -23.03 50.91 36.10
C LEU A 395 -23.95 51.40 37.23
N LYS A 396 -25.24 51.59 36.94
CA LYS A 396 -26.28 51.95 37.90
C LYS A 396 -27.05 50.73 38.41
N THR A 397 -27.48 49.85 37.50
CA THR A 397 -28.36 48.70 37.82
C THR A 397 -27.68 47.70 38.76
N ILE A 398 -26.40 47.38 38.59
CA ILE A 398 -25.72 46.37 39.42
C ILE A 398 -25.65 46.81 40.89
N PRO A 399 -25.15 48.02 41.23
CA PRO A 399 -25.17 48.52 42.60
C PRO A 399 -26.55 48.59 43.22
N GLU A 400 -27.55 49.06 42.46
CA GLU A 400 -28.94 49.22 42.94
C GLU A 400 -29.61 47.87 43.23
N SER A 401 -29.55 46.93 42.28
CA SER A 401 -30.14 45.60 42.43
C SER A 401 -29.50 44.81 43.58
N HIS A 402 -28.18 44.95 43.77
CA HIS A 402 -27.45 44.28 44.86
C HIS A 402 -27.48 45.05 46.18
N ASN A 403 -28.08 46.25 46.22
CA ASN A 403 -28.02 47.18 47.34
C ASN A 403 -26.58 47.38 47.89
N ASP A 404 -25.62 47.58 46.98
CA ASP A 404 -24.20 47.65 47.31
C ASP A 404 -23.42 48.53 46.32
N ALA A 405 -23.20 49.78 46.72
CA ALA A 405 -22.51 50.81 45.93
C ALA A 405 -21.09 50.43 45.46
N ARG A 406 -20.47 49.39 46.04
CA ARG A 406 -19.10 48.95 45.69
C ARG A 406 -19.05 47.97 44.52
N ARG A 407 -20.20 47.48 44.04
CA ARG A 407 -20.28 46.53 42.91
C ARG A 407 -20.31 47.28 41.58
N THR A 408 -19.19 47.88 41.22
CA THR A 408 -19.05 48.67 39.99
C THR A 408 -18.36 47.92 38.86
N GLN A 409 -18.07 46.62 39.06
CA GLN A 409 -17.32 45.80 38.13
C GLN A 409 -18.17 44.63 37.62
N MET A 410 -17.86 44.13 36.43
CA MET A 410 -18.48 42.96 35.80
C MET A 410 -17.41 41.96 35.35
N VAL A 411 -17.78 40.68 35.37
CA VAL A 411 -16.99 39.59 34.76
C VAL A 411 -17.68 39.16 33.48
N TYR A 412 -16.87 38.89 32.46
CA TYR A 412 -17.27 38.40 31.15
C TYR A 412 -16.58 37.06 30.91
N MET A 413 -17.26 36.19 30.19
CA MET A 413 -16.66 34.99 29.63
C MET A 413 -16.34 35.23 28.16
N ILE A 414 -15.18 34.76 27.74
CA ILE A 414 -14.72 34.78 26.36
C ILE A 414 -14.55 33.33 25.92
N TYR A 415 -15.16 32.96 24.79
CA TYR A 415 -14.88 31.70 24.12
C TYR A 415 -14.24 31.94 22.76
N THR A 416 -13.10 31.28 22.52
CA THR A 416 -12.22 31.54 21.38
C THR A 416 -12.02 30.26 20.59
N PRO A 417 -12.55 30.13 19.36
CA PRO A 417 -12.23 29.01 18.49
C PRO A 417 -10.79 29.15 17.96
N VAL A 418 -10.11 28.02 17.90
CA VAL A 418 -8.78 27.85 17.33
C VAL A 418 -8.84 26.62 16.43
N VAL A 419 -8.46 26.79 15.17
CA VAL A 419 -8.56 25.74 14.14
C VAL A 419 -7.17 25.38 13.66
N THR A 420 -6.86 24.10 13.58
CA THR A 420 -5.64 23.60 12.95
C THR A 420 -6.02 23.01 11.60
N LEU A 421 -5.41 23.54 10.54
CA LEU A 421 -5.45 22.93 9.21
C LEU A 421 -4.17 22.13 8.98
N HIS A 422 -4.31 21.02 8.27
CA HIS A 422 -3.20 20.19 7.85
C HIS A 422 -3.25 19.95 6.34
N ASN A 423 -2.09 20.01 5.68
CA ASN A 423 -1.91 19.61 4.29
C ASN A 423 -1.41 18.16 4.22
N PRO A 424 -2.23 17.18 3.79
CA PRO A 424 -1.79 15.78 3.70
C PRO A 424 -0.88 15.49 2.52
N TYR A 425 -0.67 16.42 1.59
CA TYR A 425 0.00 16.15 0.32
C TYR A 425 1.49 16.52 0.32
N THR A 426 2.28 15.84 -0.52
CA THR A 426 3.70 16.18 -0.81
C THR A 426 3.87 17.48 -1.61
N LYS A 427 2.77 18.15 -1.97
CA LYS A 427 2.76 19.44 -2.67
C LYS A 427 2.08 20.52 -1.84
N PRO A 428 2.43 21.81 -2.03
CA PRO A 428 1.66 22.89 -1.43
C PRO A 428 0.20 22.82 -1.89
N ILE A 429 -0.76 23.15 -1.03
CA ILE A 429 -2.19 23.21 -1.38
C ILE A 429 -2.78 24.57 -1.03
N THR A 430 -3.57 25.11 -1.96
CA THR A 430 -4.20 26.43 -1.86
C THR A 430 -5.73 26.33 -1.83
N VAL A 431 -6.36 26.92 -0.81
CA VAL A 431 -7.83 27.09 -0.70
C VAL A 431 -8.19 28.57 -0.58
N ASN A 432 -9.19 29.07 -1.31
CA ASN A 432 -9.43 30.52 -1.40
C ASN A 432 -10.05 31.14 -0.15
N GLU A 433 -10.86 30.39 0.58
CA GLU A 433 -11.47 30.79 1.86
C GLU A 433 -12.02 29.53 2.50
N LEU A 434 -11.91 29.40 3.82
CA LEU A 434 -12.47 28.28 4.57
C LEU A 434 -13.22 28.83 5.80
N THR A 435 -14.44 28.35 6.01
CA THR A 435 -15.32 28.75 7.10
C THR A 435 -15.80 27.52 7.84
N LEU A 436 -15.81 27.60 9.17
CA LEU A 436 -16.32 26.55 10.05
C LEU A 436 -17.51 27.10 10.84
N SER A 437 -18.58 26.33 10.91
CA SER A 437 -19.78 26.65 11.70
C SER A 437 -19.98 25.58 12.78
N PHE A 438 -19.90 26.00 14.04
CA PHE A 438 -20.05 25.13 15.22
C PHE A 438 -21.48 25.20 15.69
N LYS A 439 -22.09 24.03 15.96
CA LYS A 439 -23.49 23.92 16.35
C LYS A 439 -23.62 23.06 17.59
N ASP A 440 -24.36 23.56 18.57
CA ASP A 440 -24.80 22.79 19.75
C ASP A 440 -23.65 22.26 20.62
N LEU A 441 -22.68 23.12 20.97
CA LEU A 441 -21.63 22.77 21.93
C LEU A 441 -22.25 22.28 23.26
N PRO A 442 -21.97 21.04 23.71
CA PRO A 442 -22.68 20.43 24.83
C PRO A 442 -22.04 20.77 26.18
N LEU A 443 -21.94 22.07 26.47
CA LEU A 443 -21.18 22.59 27.61
C LEU A 443 -22.01 23.54 28.47
N ALA A 444 -21.82 23.43 29.79
CA ALA A 444 -22.43 24.33 30.76
C ALA A 444 -21.46 24.77 31.84
N PHE A 445 -21.75 25.94 32.39
CA PHE A 445 -20.91 26.63 33.36
C PHE A 445 -21.74 27.13 34.55
N ARG A 446 -21.18 27.05 35.76
CA ARG A 446 -21.76 27.65 36.96
C ARG A 446 -20.75 28.58 37.62
N MET A 447 -21.12 29.85 37.74
CA MET A 447 -20.26 30.87 38.32
C MET A 447 -20.42 30.95 39.85
N PHE A 448 -19.31 31.15 40.55
CA PHE A 448 -19.23 31.29 41.99
C PHE A 448 -18.63 32.63 42.38
N ARG A 449 -19.25 33.29 43.35
CA ARG A 449 -18.76 34.54 43.94
C ARG A 449 -18.59 34.33 45.44
N ASN A 450 -17.36 34.47 45.94
CA ASN A 450 -17.00 34.23 47.34
C ASN A 450 -17.47 32.83 47.83
N GLY A 451 -17.27 31.80 46.98
CA GLY A 451 -17.70 30.42 47.25
C GLY A 451 -19.22 30.17 47.16
N GLN A 452 -20.03 31.17 46.80
CA GLN A 452 -21.48 31.00 46.63
C GLN A 452 -21.86 30.88 45.15
N PRO A 453 -22.63 29.85 44.75
CA PRO A 453 -23.11 29.72 43.38
C PRO A 453 -24.11 30.84 43.04
N GLN A 454 -24.06 31.37 41.83
CA GLN A 454 -24.98 32.42 41.39
C GLN A 454 -26.29 31.87 40.76
N VAL A 455 -26.24 30.62 40.31
CA VAL A 455 -27.37 29.86 39.76
C VAL A 455 -27.43 28.48 40.44
N ASN A 456 -28.60 27.84 40.47
CA ASN A 456 -28.77 26.51 41.07
C ASN A 456 -28.07 25.42 40.23
N GLU A 457 -28.30 25.45 38.92
CA GLU A 457 -27.79 24.46 37.97
C GLU A 457 -26.77 25.10 37.03
N PRO A 458 -25.79 24.35 36.48
CA PRO A 458 -24.93 24.84 35.40
C PRO A 458 -25.74 25.33 34.20
N ALA A 459 -25.41 26.53 33.72
CA ALA A 459 -26.06 27.18 32.61
C ALA A 459 -25.42 26.79 31.29
N LEU A 460 -26.24 26.35 30.32
CA LEU A 460 -25.82 26.08 28.94
C LEU A 460 -25.28 27.36 28.28
N LEU A 461 -24.20 27.25 27.50
CA LEU A 461 -23.65 28.37 26.74
C LEU A 461 -24.73 29.09 25.93
N SER A 462 -25.57 28.31 25.25
CA SER A 462 -26.71 28.77 24.44
C SER A 462 -27.72 29.66 25.17
N LYS A 463 -27.79 29.58 26.50
CA LYS A 463 -28.69 30.38 27.35
C LYS A 463 -27.99 31.57 28.01
N MET A 464 -26.67 31.71 27.87
CA MET A 464 -25.89 32.79 28.48
C MET A 464 -25.91 34.10 27.66
N HIS A 465 -27.00 34.38 26.95
CA HIS A 465 -27.17 35.65 26.25
C HIS A 465 -28.53 36.29 26.57
N ILE A 466 -28.54 37.62 26.69
CA ILE A 466 -29.66 38.40 27.23
C ILE A 466 -31.00 38.15 26.50
N ASP A 467 -30.97 38.00 25.18
CA ASP A 467 -32.19 37.82 24.36
C ASP A 467 -32.53 36.35 24.09
N THR A 468 -31.70 35.40 24.53
CA THR A 468 -31.87 33.96 24.22
C THR A 468 -32.23 33.10 25.42
N GLU A 469 -32.12 33.63 26.65
CA GLU A 469 -32.38 32.85 27.86
C GLU A 469 -33.78 32.23 27.91
N HIS A 470 -34.79 32.88 27.30
CA HIS A 470 -36.15 32.37 27.17
C HIS A 470 -36.54 31.98 25.74
N THR A 471 -35.63 32.10 24.78
CA THR A 471 -35.90 31.77 23.38
C THR A 471 -35.89 30.26 23.23
N ALA A 472 -37.03 29.72 22.79
CA ALA A 472 -37.20 28.29 22.60
C ALA A 472 -36.31 27.80 21.44
N ASN A 473 -36.31 28.48 20.29
CA ASN A 473 -35.70 28.02 19.03
C ASN A 473 -34.21 28.37 18.86
N PHE A 474 -33.45 28.56 19.94
CA PHE A 474 -32.06 29.01 19.83
C PHE A 474 -31.11 27.82 19.64
N GLU A 475 -30.61 27.66 18.42
CA GLU A 475 -29.44 26.83 18.08
C GLU A 475 -28.19 27.66 18.40
N ASP A 476 -27.27 27.11 19.19
CA ASP A 476 -26.03 27.82 19.55
C ASP A 476 -25.02 27.70 18.43
N THR A 477 -25.21 28.53 17.41
CA THR A 477 -24.38 28.52 16.22
C THR A 477 -23.42 29.70 16.20
N PHE A 478 -22.12 29.39 16.15
CA PHE A 478 -21.09 30.38 15.92
C PHE A 478 -20.14 29.97 14.82
N GLU A 479 -19.62 30.96 14.10
CA GLU A 479 -18.87 30.74 12.88
C GLU A 479 -17.50 31.41 12.94
N CYS A 480 -16.49 30.79 12.34
CA CYS A 480 -15.23 31.43 12.07
C CYS A 480 -14.78 31.26 10.61
N THR A 481 -14.34 32.35 9.99
CA THR A 481 -13.69 32.34 8.67
C THR A 481 -12.19 32.49 8.82
N LEU A 482 -11.44 31.57 8.24
CA LEU A 482 -9.98 31.60 8.25
C LEU A 482 -9.45 32.66 7.27
N ALA A 483 -8.46 33.44 7.70
CA ALA A 483 -7.84 34.49 6.89
C ALA A 483 -6.51 34.04 6.28
N ALA A 484 -6.20 34.54 5.08
CA ALA A 484 -4.93 34.26 4.39
C ALA A 484 -3.68 34.70 5.17
N SER A 485 -3.78 35.76 5.97
CA SER A 485 -2.64 36.33 6.69
C SER A 485 -3.06 37.07 7.96
N ALA A 486 -2.08 37.38 8.81
CA ALA A 486 -2.26 38.14 10.04
C ALA A 486 -2.90 39.53 9.85
N ASN A 487 -2.83 40.13 8.65
CA ASN A 487 -3.34 41.48 8.38
C ASN A 487 -4.63 41.50 7.52
N ALA A 488 -5.02 40.37 6.95
CA ALA A 488 -6.19 40.27 6.09
C ALA A 488 -7.49 40.68 6.82
N SER A 489 -8.37 41.42 6.12
CA SER A 489 -9.65 41.90 6.68
C SER A 489 -10.66 40.76 6.85
N GLN A 490 -10.73 39.83 5.89
CA GLN A 490 -11.52 38.60 5.90
C GLN A 490 -11.06 37.71 4.74
N GLY A 491 -11.02 36.39 4.93
CA GLY A 491 -10.78 35.41 3.87
C GLY A 491 -9.47 35.59 3.11
N GLY A 492 -9.42 35.02 1.91
CA GLY A 492 -8.27 35.04 0.99
C GLY A 492 -7.55 33.70 0.90
N ALA A 493 -6.80 33.51 -0.19
CA ALA A 493 -6.11 32.25 -0.48
C ALA A 493 -5.14 31.87 0.65
N ILE A 494 -5.38 30.71 1.24
CA ILE A 494 -4.53 30.06 2.24
C ILE A 494 -3.75 28.98 1.50
N THR A 495 -2.44 29.18 1.40
CA THR A 495 -1.50 28.18 0.89
C THR A 495 -0.80 27.53 2.08
N LEU A 496 -0.87 26.21 2.16
CA LEU A 496 -0.13 25.38 3.11
C LEU A 496 1.01 24.68 2.36
N ALA A 497 2.21 24.70 2.93
CA ALA A 497 3.36 23.97 2.41
C ALA A 497 3.17 22.44 2.54
N PRO A 498 3.98 21.61 1.87
CA PRO A 498 3.87 20.15 1.96
C PRO A 498 3.86 19.67 3.41
N GLY A 499 2.86 18.86 3.76
CA GLY A 499 2.72 18.33 5.12
C GLY A 499 2.38 19.33 6.21
N GLU A 500 2.24 20.62 5.91
CA GLU A 500 2.19 21.68 6.94
C GLU A 500 0.94 21.56 7.82
N ALA A 501 1.14 21.57 9.13
CA ALA A 501 0.09 21.84 10.12
C ALA A 501 0.17 23.30 10.57
N ARG A 502 -0.94 24.06 10.41
CA ARG A 502 -1.00 25.49 10.72
C ARG A 502 -2.19 25.82 11.61
N VAL A 503 -1.94 26.59 12.67
CA VAL A 503 -2.97 27.08 13.59
C VAL A 503 -3.55 28.40 13.10
N PHE A 504 -4.86 28.53 13.24
CA PHE A 504 -5.64 29.74 13.01
C PHE A 504 -6.42 30.08 14.28
N GLY A 505 -6.03 31.17 14.94
CA GLY A 505 -6.68 31.67 16.15
C GLY A 505 -7.09 33.13 15.99
N LEU A 506 -7.70 33.71 17.02
CA LEU A 506 -8.01 35.13 16.99
C LEU A 506 -6.76 35.97 17.21
N ASN A 507 -6.36 36.68 16.15
CA ASN A 507 -5.33 37.70 16.18
C ASN A 507 -5.92 39.01 15.65
N HIS A 508 -5.94 40.06 16.47
CA HIS A 508 -6.52 41.34 16.10
C HIS A 508 -5.49 42.24 15.43
N ARG A 509 -5.97 43.22 14.66
CA ARG A 509 -5.09 44.28 14.16
C ARG A 509 -4.52 45.08 15.34
N PRO A 510 -3.26 45.53 15.29
CA PRO A 510 -2.73 46.44 16.31
C PRO A 510 -3.65 47.66 16.48
N GLY A 511 -3.91 48.06 17.72
CA GLY A 511 -4.80 49.14 18.09
C GLY A 511 -6.27 48.74 18.26
N THR A 512 -6.62 47.47 18.09
CA THR A 512 -8.00 47.00 18.27
C THR A 512 -8.42 47.14 19.73
N THR A 513 -9.59 47.74 19.98
CA THR A 513 -10.17 47.93 21.32
C THR A 513 -11.39 47.04 21.51
N TRP A 514 -11.89 46.92 22.75
CA TRP A 514 -13.08 46.11 23.07
C TRP A 514 -14.30 46.47 22.20
N SER A 515 -14.57 47.76 22.02
CA SER A 515 -15.71 48.25 21.22
C SER A 515 -15.66 47.86 19.74
N SER A 516 -14.49 47.43 19.25
CA SER A 516 -14.30 46.95 17.88
C SER A 516 -14.33 45.42 17.75
N ILE A 517 -14.45 44.68 18.85
CA ILE A 517 -14.49 43.21 18.88
C ILE A 517 -15.75 42.64 19.52
N THR A 518 -16.64 43.48 20.04
CA THR A 518 -17.93 43.05 20.57
C THR A 518 -18.80 42.54 19.42
N ASN A 519 -18.72 41.25 19.16
CA ASN A 519 -19.50 40.55 18.15
C ASN A 519 -20.84 40.12 18.77
N TYR A 520 -21.74 41.08 18.95
CA TYR A 520 -23.14 40.80 19.27
C TYR A 520 -23.83 40.12 18.08
N TYR A 521 -25.02 39.53 18.30
CA TYR A 521 -25.85 38.88 17.28
C TYR A 521 -25.94 39.67 15.97
N ALA A 522 -26.00 38.97 14.84
CA ALA A 522 -26.22 39.62 13.55
C ALA A 522 -27.59 40.32 13.57
N ALA A 523 -27.60 41.63 13.31
CA ALA A 523 -28.83 42.41 13.40
C ALA A 523 -29.90 41.88 12.42
N GLY A 524 -30.95 41.26 12.96
CA GLY A 524 -32.06 40.68 12.19
C GLY A 524 -32.07 39.15 12.07
N SER A 525 -31.09 38.42 12.63
CA SER A 525 -31.15 36.96 12.77
C SER A 525 -31.35 36.57 14.24
N SER A 526 -32.25 35.62 14.52
CA SER A 526 -32.60 35.25 15.90
C SER A 526 -31.67 34.19 16.53
N ASN A 527 -30.77 33.58 15.74
CA ASN A 527 -30.10 32.32 16.09
C ASN A 527 -28.61 32.25 15.68
N LEU A 528 -27.98 33.34 15.20
CA LEU A 528 -26.60 33.29 14.70
C LEU A 528 -25.75 34.41 15.29
N THR A 529 -24.58 34.05 15.82
CA THR A 529 -23.54 35.03 16.12
C THR A 529 -22.89 35.53 14.84
N ASN A 530 -22.32 36.75 14.85
CA ASN A 530 -21.55 37.23 13.70
C ASN A 530 -20.27 36.40 13.51
N SER A 531 -20.02 35.93 12.30
CA SER A 531 -18.78 35.19 11.98
C SER A 531 -17.53 36.00 12.35
N ILE A 532 -16.57 35.33 13.00
CA ILE A 532 -15.30 35.93 13.40
C ILE A 532 -14.17 35.53 12.45
N VAL A 533 -13.19 36.41 12.30
CA VAL A 533 -12.02 36.14 11.45
C VAL A 533 -10.88 35.59 12.29
N THR A 534 -10.58 34.31 12.15
CA THR A 534 -9.37 33.67 12.71
C THR A 534 -8.22 33.82 11.71
N ARG A 535 -7.03 34.11 12.22
CA ARG A 535 -5.83 34.42 11.44
C ARG A 535 -4.71 33.45 11.81
N PRO A 536 -3.70 33.25 10.95
CA PRO A 536 -2.57 32.40 11.28
C PRO A 536 -1.92 32.77 12.62
N GLY A 537 -1.71 31.77 13.47
CA GLY A 537 -1.16 31.87 14.82
C GLY A 537 -2.23 32.01 15.91
N TYR A 538 -1.80 31.98 17.17
CA TYR A 538 -2.68 32.11 18.34
C TYR A 538 -2.00 32.94 19.44
N ASN A 539 -2.74 33.89 20.04
CA ASN A 539 -2.26 34.76 21.11
C ASN A 539 -3.16 34.68 22.35
N SER A 540 -3.05 33.58 23.09
CA SER A 540 -3.54 33.34 24.46
C SER A 540 -5.01 33.72 24.79
N GLY A 541 -5.87 33.90 23.79
CA GLY A 541 -7.32 34.06 23.98
C GLY A 541 -7.75 35.43 24.50
N ASN A 542 -6.95 36.49 24.30
CA ASN A 542 -7.30 37.88 24.70
C ASN A 542 -8.62 38.40 24.10
N SER A 543 -9.24 37.63 23.22
CA SER A 543 -10.44 37.96 22.47
C SER A 543 -11.15 36.72 21.95
N GLY A 544 -12.42 36.89 21.60
CA GLY A 544 -13.34 35.80 21.29
C GLY A 544 -14.75 36.33 21.14
N PHE A 545 -15.69 35.39 21.14
CA PHE A 545 -17.08 35.72 21.40
C PHE A 545 -17.22 36.07 22.88
N VAL A 546 -17.87 37.20 23.16
CA VAL A 546 -18.00 37.75 24.50
C VAL A 546 -19.38 37.45 25.03
N VAL A 547 -19.43 36.93 26.26
CA VAL A 547 -20.64 36.56 26.98
C VAL A 547 -20.69 37.36 28.27
N ASP A 548 -21.74 38.17 28.43
CA ASP A 548 -21.97 39.00 29.62
C ASP A 548 -23.12 38.50 30.50
N TRP A 549 -24.01 37.65 29.96
CA TRP A 549 -25.18 37.10 30.64
C TRP A 549 -24.90 35.73 31.31
N LEU A 550 -23.90 35.70 32.20
CA LEU A 550 -23.37 34.47 32.79
C LEU A 550 -24.32 33.73 33.75
N ASN A 551 -25.41 34.36 34.19
CA ASN A 551 -26.35 33.80 35.17
C ASN A 551 -27.80 33.81 34.64
N PRO A 552 -28.14 33.00 33.62
CA PRO A 552 -29.47 33.01 33.03
C PRO A 552 -30.56 32.52 33.99
N ASP A 553 -31.76 33.06 33.85
CA ASP A 553 -32.90 32.75 34.75
C ASP A 553 -33.32 31.27 34.66
N THR A 554 -33.17 30.67 33.49
CA THR A 554 -33.47 29.26 33.23
C THR A 554 -32.64 28.27 34.05
N SER A 555 -31.54 28.73 34.65
CA SER A 555 -30.68 27.92 35.53
C SER A 555 -30.96 28.16 37.02
N GLY A 556 -32.01 28.93 37.35
CA GLY A 556 -32.44 29.17 38.72
C GLY A 556 -31.53 30.16 39.45
N ARG A 557 -31.65 31.45 39.13
CA ARG A 557 -30.91 32.54 39.79
C ARG A 557 -31.11 32.51 41.31
N THR A 558 -30.00 32.56 42.06
CA THR A 558 -30.04 32.52 43.53
C THR A 558 -29.55 33.82 44.17
N SER A 559 -28.36 34.25 43.79
CA SER A 559 -27.62 35.32 44.47
C SER A 559 -27.13 36.44 43.55
N ASP A 560 -27.59 36.47 42.29
CA ASP A 560 -27.22 37.47 41.27
C ASP A 560 -28.06 38.77 41.30
N ALA A 561 -28.97 38.90 42.28
CA ALA A 561 -29.94 39.99 42.37
C ALA A 561 -30.82 40.18 41.11
N LYS A 562 -31.10 39.08 40.38
CA LYS A 562 -31.93 39.04 39.16
C LYS A 562 -31.40 39.91 38.02
N THR A 563 -30.09 40.15 37.97
CA THR A 563 -29.49 40.98 36.91
C THR A 563 -29.06 40.18 35.69
N GLY A 564 -28.92 38.85 35.78
CA GLY A 564 -28.44 37.99 34.68
C GLY A 564 -26.93 38.10 34.42
N VAL A 565 -26.38 39.31 34.56
CA VAL A 565 -24.94 39.59 34.51
C VAL A 565 -24.21 39.20 35.80
N PHE A 566 -22.88 39.09 35.74
CA PHE A 566 -22.04 38.76 36.90
C PHE A 566 -21.34 40.01 37.49
N GLY A 567 -22.05 40.72 38.38
CA GLY A 567 -21.56 41.92 39.06
C GLY A 567 -20.72 41.66 40.32
N VAL A 568 -19.55 42.29 40.42
CA VAL A 568 -18.55 42.01 41.47
C VAL A 568 -17.96 43.27 42.13
N ARG A 569 -17.43 43.11 43.35
CA ARG A 569 -16.51 44.06 43.99
C ARG A 569 -15.08 43.72 43.58
N THR A 570 -14.18 44.70 43.68
CA THR A 570 -12.73 44.46 43.47
C THR A 570 -12.11 43.47 44.48
N THR A 571 -12.77 43.22 45.61
CA THR A 571 -12.34 42.27 46.65
C THR A 571 -12.91 40.86 46.52
N ASP A 572 -13.90 40.66 45.64
CA ASP A 572 -14.58 39.36 45.52
C ASP A 572 -13.64 38.29 44.96
N SER A 573 -13.83 37.04 45.41
CA SER A 573 -13.27 35.86 44.76
C SER A 573 -14.26 35.24 43.77
N ILE A 574 -13.71 34.70 42.69
CA ILE A 574 -14.44 34.24 41.51
C ILE A 574 -13.94 32.84 41.18
N ASN A 575 -14.88 31.92 40.98
CA ASN A 575 -14.61 30.55 40.59
C ASN A 575 -15.68 30.09 39.58
N VAL A 576 -15.38 29.06 38.81
CA VAL A 576 -16.24 28.49 37.78
C VAL A 576 -16.21 26.97 37.89
N GLU A 577 -17.39 26.38 37.84
CA GLU A 577 -17.59 24.95 37.67
C GLU A 577 -17.98 24.69 36.22
N ILE A 578 -17.40 23.65 35.64
CA ILE A 578 -17.65 23.22 34.27
C ILE A 578 -18.31 21.84 34.27
N ARG A 579 -19.23 21.60 33.35
CA ARG A 579 -19.93 20.33 33.19
C ARG A 579 -20.39 20.13 31.74
N PRO A 580 -20.24 18.93 31.15
CA PRO A 580 -20.94 18.57 29.93
C PRO A 580 -22.44 18.64 30.16
N LYS A 581 -23.18 19.26 29.24
CA LYS A 581 -24.63 19.41 29.35
C LYS A 581 -25.25 19.47 27.97
N VAL A 582 -26.30 18.69 27.76
CA VAL A 582 -26.93 18.52 26.45
C VAL A 582 -27.79 19.75 26.11
N PRO A 583 -27.60 20.40 24.94
CA PRO A 583 -28.45 21.50 24.48
C PRO A 583 -29.89 21.04 24.24
N LEU A 584 -30.85 21.97 24.25
CA LEU A 584 -32.28 21.68 24.07
C LEU A 584 -32.86 22.45 22.88
N ASP A 585 -33.73 21.79 22.12
CA ASP A 585 -34.40 22.33 20.94
C ASP A 585 -35.57 23.27 21.29
N SER A 586 -36.17 23.83 20.23
CA SER A 586 -37.42 24.62 20.27
C SER A 586 -38.58 24.06 21.09
N ARG A 587 -38.61 22.76 21.33
CA ARG A 587 -39.67 22.04 22.03
C ARG A 587 -39.18 21.47 23.36
N GLY A 588 -37.98 21.81 23.80
CA GLY A 588 -37.35 21.31 25.02
C GLY A 588 -36.84 19.88 24.90
N ARG A 589 -36.64 19.36 23.69
CA ARG A 589 -36.04 18.03 23.44
C ARG A 589 -34.52 18.15 23.37
N PRO A 590 -33.77 17.12 23.79
CA PRO A 590 -32.30 17.14 23.69
C PRO A 590 -31.83 17.23 22.23
N HIS A 591 -30.83 18.06 21.96
CA HIS A 591 -29.97 17.93 20.77
C HIS A 591 -28.91 16.89 21.11
N GLU A 592 -29.00 15.71 20.51
CA GLU A 592 -28.22 14.54 20.94
C GLU A 592 -26.83 14.47 20.28
N SER A 593 -26.44 15.53 19.56
CA SER A 593 -25.22 15.62 18.78
C SER A 593 -24.59 17.02 18.85
N PHE A 594 -23.32 17.09 18.48
CA PHE A 594 -22.56 18.29 18.22
C PHE A 594 -22.04 18.23 16.78
N THR A 595 -22.08 19.34 16.06
CA THR A 595 -21.70 19.38 14.64
C THR A 595 -20.76 20.55 14.32
N ILE A 596 -19.78 20.28 13.46
CA ILE A 596 -18.92 21.29 12.82
C ILE A 596 -19.12 21.17 11.31
N ASP A 597 -19.74 22.17 10.70
CA ASP A 597 -19.86 22.24 9.24
C ASP A 597 -18.64 22.96 8.66
N ILE A 598 -18.12 22.45 7.54
CA ILE A 598 -16.94 22.99 6.85
C ILE A 598 -17.36 23.45 5.46
N ALA A 599 -17.13 24.72 5.16
CA ALA A 599 -17.41 25.31 3.86
C ALA A 599 -16.18 26.02 3.31
N ALA A 600 -15.99 26.00 2.00
CA ALA A 600 -14.89 26.69 1.35
C ALA A 600 -15.29 27.38 0.04
N LYS A 601 -14.58 28.45 -0.30
CA LYS A 601 -14.58 28.97 -1.67
C LYS A 601 -13.52 28.21 -2.44
N ILE A 602 -13.95 27.52 -3.49
CA ILE A 602 -13.09 26.71 -4.35
C ILE A 602 -13.09 27.27 -5.77
N GLY A 603 -11.95 27.17 -6.46
CA GLY A 603 -11.79 27.61 -7.84
C GLY A 603 -12.21 29.08 -8.05
N ASN A 604 -13.15 29.32 -8.96
CA ASN A 604 -13.69 30.65 -9.24
C ASN A 604 -15.03 30.94 -8.52
N SER A 605 -15.47 30.07 -7.61
CA SER A 605 -16.75 30.23 -6.92
C SER A 605 -16.75 31.49 -6.06
N ARG A 606 -17.85 32.26 -6.15
CA ARG A 606 -18.05 33.48 -5.35
C ARG A 606 -18.70 33.18 -4.00
N ARG A 607 -19.20 31.96 -3.80
CA ARG A 607 -19.89 31.53 -2.58
C ARG A 607 -19.07 30.44 -1.92
N ALA A 608 -19.12 30.38 -0.59
CA ALA A 608 -18.60 29.23 0.13
C ALA A 608 -19.57 28.07 -0.12
N GLU A 609 -19.05 26.95 -0.58
CA GLU A 609 -19.76 25.71 -0.82
C GLU A 609 -19.44 24.72 0.31
N PRO A 610 -20.38 23.85 0.68
CA PRO A 610 -20.14 22.83 1.70
C PRO A 610 -19.11 21.82 1.20
N ILE A 611 -18.04 21.59 1.97
CA ILE A 611 -16.95 20.68 1.58
C ILE A 611 -16.70 19.58 2.62
N GLY A 612 -17.38 19.64 3.76
CA GLY A 612 -17.21 18.68 4.83
C GLY A 612 -18.11 18.95 6.02
N ALA A 613 -18.21 17.97 6.91
CA ALA A 613 -18.88 18.11 8.19
C ALA A 613 -18.45 17.01 9.16
N TYR A 614 -18.26 17.38 10.43
CA TYR A 614 -18.04 16.43 11.50
C TYR A 614 -19.20 16.44 12.47
N ARG A 615 -19.84 15.29 12.68
CA ARG A 615 -20.88 15.12 13.69
C ARG A 615 -20.43 14.13 14.76
N TYR A 616 -20.70 14.48 16.02
CA TYR A 616 -20.46 13.64 17.18
C TYR A 616 -21.76 13.43 17.96
N THR A 617 -22.34 12.24 17.86
CA THR A 617 -23.60 11.84 18.47
C THR A 617 -23.35 11.15 19.80
N TYR A 618 -23.91 11.68 20.87
CA TYR A 618 -23.70 11.23 22.25
C TYR A 618 -24.99 10.80 22.97
N GLY A 619 -26.17 11.12 22.43
CA GLY A 619 -27.45 10.68 22.98
C GLY A 619 -27.83 11.40 24.28
N THR A 620 -27.26 10.96 25.40
CA THR A 620 -27.63 11.44 26.73
C THR A 620 -26.49 12.20 27.43
N GLU A 621 -26.83 13.06 28.38
CA GLU A 621 -25.84 13.76 29.21
C GLU A 621 -24.93 12.78 29.96
N GLN A 622 -25.51 11.70 30.49
CA GLN A 622 -24.76 10.68 31.22
C GLN A 622 -23.71 10.00 30.34
N ARG A 623 -24.11 9.58 29.14
CA ARG A 623 -23.19 8.95 28.17
C ARG A 623 -22.04 9.88 27.75
N LEU A 624 -22.34 11.16 27.56
CA LEU A 624 -21.34 12.18 27.24
C LEU A 624 -20.34 12.38 28.39
N ILE A 625 -20.82 12.42 29.63
CA ILE A 625 -19.96 12.51 30.83
C ILE A 625 -19.07 11.27 30.90
N GLU A 626 -19.64 10.06 30.78
CA GLU A 626 -18.88 8.81 30.78
C GLU A 626 -17.78 8.81 29.71
N ALA A 627 -18.09 9.22 28.48
CA ALA A 627 -17.11 9.28 27.38
C ALA A 627 -15.93 10.22 27.67
N PHE A 628 -16.16 11.33 28.39
CA PHE A 628 -15.09 12.26 28.77
C PHE A 628 -14.31 11.83 30.01
N GLU A 629 -14.93 11.08 30.93
CA GLU A 629 -14.29 10.58 32.15
C GLU A 629 -13.52 9.26 31.95
N GLU A 630 -13.89 8.49 30.93
CA GLU A 630 -13.29 7.19 30.59
C GLU A 630 -11.85 7.33 30.08
N GLY A 631 -11.63 8.24 29.14
CA GLY A 631 -10.32 8.54 28.53
C GLY A 631 -9.35 9.20 29.52
N GLU A 632 -8.05 8.95 29.32
CA GLU A 632 -7.00 9.49 30.18
C GLU A 632 -6.07 10.43 29.39
N HIS A 633 -6.05 11.71 29.75
CA HIS A 633 -5.17 12.65 29.08
C HIS A 633 -3.72 12.47 29.56
N PRO A 634 -2.72 12.25 28.68
CA PRO A 634 -1.34 11.93 29.08
C PRO A 634 -0.69 12.94 30.03
N VAL A 635 -1.01 14.23 29.88
CA VAL A 635 -0.47 15.33 30.71
C VAL A 635 -1.34 15.68 31.93
N ILE A 636 -2.67 15.58 31.82
CA ILE A 636 -3.63 16.11 32.81
C ILE A 636 -4.13 14.98 33.73
N GLY A 637 -4.08 13.73 33.27
CA GLY A 637 -4.69 12.57 33.91
C GLY A 637 -6.21 12.55 33.75
N LYS A 638 -6.86 11.70 34.55
CA LYS A 638 -8.32 11.60 34.61
C LYS A 638 -8.94 12.74 35.42
N PHE A 639 -10.15 13.13 35.03
CA PHE A 639 -10.97 14.13 35.72
C PHE A 639 -12.43 13.66 35.75
N SER A 640 -13.22 14.25 36.64
CA SER A 640 -14.64 13.94 36.77
C SER A 640 -15.48 15.20 36.76
N PHE A 641 -16.72 15.09 36.31
CA PHE A 641 -17.69 16.15 36.23
C PHE A 641 -18.78 16.04 37.31
N PRO A 642 -19.29 17.18 37.81
CA PRO A 642 -18.85 18.54 37.50
C PRO A 642 -17.46 18.84 38.08
N TYR A 643 -16.64 19.57 37.32
CA TYR A 643 -15.31 19.98 37.77
C TYR A 643 -15.36 21.44 38.25
N LEU A 644 -15.13 21.65 39.54
CA LEU A 644 -14.92 22.99 40.11
C LEU A 644 -13.43 23.30 40.11
N ARG A 645 -13.03 24.45 39.58
CA ARG A 645 -11.62 24.84 39.55
C ARG A 645 -11.03 24.89 40.98
N GLU A 646 -9.85 24.31 41.13
CA GLU A 646 -9.17 24.19 42.43
C GLU A 646 -8.85 25.51 43.13
N LYS A 647 -8.54 26.56 42.34
CA LYS A 647 -8.19 27.89 42.85
C LYS A 647 -9.32 28.89 42.60
N ASP A 648 -9.55 29.75 43.56
CA ASP A 648 -10.33 30.98 43.41
C ASP A 648 -9.45 32.10 42.81
N TRP A 649 -9.98 32.85 41.84
CA TRP A 649 -9.35 34.10 41.37
C TRP A 649 -9.88 35.31 42.13
N ARG A 650 -9.02 36.23 42.52
CA ARG A 650 -9.45 37.57 42.94
C ARG A 650 -9.84 38.37 41.70
N TYR A 651 -10.85 39.24 41.81
CA TYR A 651 -11.25 40.11 40.69
C TYR A 651 -10.07 40.88 40.08
N ASN A 652 -9.14 41.37 40.89
CA ASN A 652 -7.95 42.08 40.41
C ASN A 652 -7.05 41.21 39.49
N GLU A 653 -7.15 39.88 39.55
CA GLU A 653 -6.46 38.97 38.61
C GLU A 653 -7.17 38.88 37.25
N LEU A 654 -8.44 39.26 37.15
CA LEU A 654 -9.24 39.29 35.92
C LEU A 654 -9.33 40.69 35.29
N SER A 655 -9.07 41.73 36.09
CA SER A 655 -9.31 43.12 35.72
C SER A 655 -8.46 43.55 34.52
N GLN A 656 -9.12 44.08 33.50
CA GLN A 656 -8.51 44.62 32.31
C GLN A 656 -8.57 46.16 32.29
N PRO A 657 -7.64 46.81 31.58
CA PRO A 657 -7.63 48.27 31.45
C PRO A 657 -8.84 48.80 30.65
N ASN A 658 -8.96 50.12 30.53
CA ASN A 658 -10.14 50.79 29.96
C ASN A 658 -10.51 50.23 28.56
N LEU A 659 -11.70 49.64 28.47
CA LEU A 659 -12.21 48.90 27.32
C LEU A 659 -12.31 49.71 26.01
N HIS A 660 -12.48 51.04 26.07
CA HIS A 660 -12.72 51.85 24.87
C HIS A 660 -11.47 52.52 24.28
N THR A 661 -10.38 52.55 25.03
CA THR A 661 -9.19 53.34 24.68
C THR A 661 -7.89 52.57 24.79
N THR A 662 -7.89 51.44 25.51
CA THR A 662 -6.72 50.59 25.66
C THR A 662 -6.79 49.46 24.63
N PRO A 663 -5.81 49.35 23.73
CA PRO A 663 -5.74 48.23 22.79
C PRO A 663 -5.67 46.89 23.52
N ILE A 664 -6.33 45.87 22.97
CA ILE A 664 -6.42 44.51 23.56
C ILE A 664 -5.04 43.86 23.66
N GLU A 665 -4.10 44.19 22.79
CA GLU A 665 -2.72 43.72 22.91
C GLU A 665 -2.00 44.22 24.18
N SER A 666 -2.50 45.29 24.80
CA SER A 666 -1.96 45.83 26.07
C SER A 666 -2.67 45.25 27.30
N TRP A 667 -3.63 44.34 27.09
CA TRP A 667 -4.37 43.71 28.19
C TRP A 667 -3.54 42.63 28.85
N THR A 668 -3.86 42.35 30.11
CA THR A 668 -3.29 41.20 30.79
C THR A 668 -3.91 39.91 30.23
N ALA A 669 -3.15 38.82 30.21
CA ALA A 669 -3.66 37.54 29.72
C ALA A 669 -4.94 37.14 30.48
N PRO A 670 -6.03 36.81 29.77
CA PRO A 670 -7.30 36.44 30.38
C PRO A 670 -7.13 35.13 31.14
N LYS A 671 -8.01 34.91 32.11
CA LYS A 671 -7.92 33.71 32.94
C LYS A 671 -8.68 32.57 32.29
N GLN A 672 -7.95 31.76 31.56
CA GLN A 672 -8.44 30.53 30.96
C GLN A 672 -8.77 29.49 32.03
N PHE A 673 -9.89 28.79 31.87
CA PHE A 673 -10.36 27.77 32.81
C PHE A 673 -10.76 26.44 32.19
N ALA A 674 -11.09 26.39 30.90
CA ALA A 674 -11.42 25.14 30.20
C ALA A 674 -11.13 25.21 28.70
N VAL A 675 -10.92 24.07 28.07
CA VAL A 675 -10.76 23.91 26.61
C VAL A 675 -11.60 22.74 26.14
N PHE A 676 -12.54 23.01 25.23
CA PHE A 676 -13.17 21.95 24.44
C PHE A 676 -12.27 21.62 23.25
N THR A 677 -12.08 20.34 22.96
CA THR A 677 -11.23 19.88 21.85
C THR A 677 -11.96 18.81 21.06
N MET A 678 -11.92 18.95 19.74
CA MET A 678 -12.18 17.87 18.80
C MET A 678 -10.93 17.71 17.94
N ALA A 679 -10.28 16.56 17.98
CA ALA A 679 -8.98 16.37 17.35
C ALA A 679 -8.85 15.00 16.71
N THR A 680 -8.16 14.93 15.59
CA THR A 680 -7.64 13.69 15.03
C THR A 680 -6.72 13.03 16.05
N ARG A 681 -6.79 11.70 16.17
CA ARG A 681 -5.90 10.95 17.08
C ARG A 681 -4.44 11.09 16.65
N THR A 682 -3.55 11.18 17.64
CA THR A 682 -2.09 11.18 17.43
C THR A 682 -1.47 10.06 18.24
N ALA A 683 -0.25 9.65 17.88
CA ALA A 683 0.41 8.48 18.47
C ALA A 683 0.58 8.62 20.01
N HIS A 684 0.96 9.81 20.48
CA HIS A 684 1.33 10.01 21.90
C HIS A 684 0.31 10.77 22.74
N ASP A 685 -0.48 11.67 22.14
CA ASP A 685 -1.37 12.58 22.89
C ASP A 685 -2.84 12.15 22.91
N SER A 686 -3.18 11.02 22.26
CA SER A 686 -4.55 10.46 22.23
C SER A 686 -5.00 9.96 23.60
N LEU A 687 -6.27 10.23 23.95
CA LEU A 687 -6.92 9.77 25.20
C LEU A 687 -7.05 8.26 25.30
N TYR A 688 -7.02 7.58 24.15
CA TYR A 688 -7.12 6.13 24.01
C TYR A 688 -5.91 5.62 23.23
N ALA A 689 -5.33 4.51 23.65
CA ALA A 689 -4.22 3.90 22.93
C ALA A 689 -4.73 3.28 21.62
N THR A 690 -4.34 3.85 20.48
CA THR A 690 -4.76 3.39 19.15
C THR A 690 -3.57 3.56 18.20
N ARG A 691 -3.65 3.04 16.97
CA ARG A 691 -2.59 3.20 15.95
C ARG A 691 -3.06 4.16 14.85
N PRO A 692 -3.05 5.48 15.08
CA PRO A 692 -3.54 6.45 14.12
C PRO A 692 -2.66 6.47 12.86
N GLY A 693 -3.27 6.62 11.69
CA GLY A 693 -2.59 6.51 10.40
C GLY A 693 -2.44 5.07 9.90
N ARG A 694 -2.53 4.08 10.78
CA ARG A 694 -2.60 2.65 10.46
C ARG A 694 -4.06 2.17 10.42
N ASP A 695 -4.78 2.37 11.52
CA ASP A 695 -6.19 1.97 11.69
C ASP A 695 -7.18 3.08 11.33
N THR A 696 -6.68 4.30 11.11
CA THR A 696 -7.49 5.46 10.76
C THR A 696 -6.80 6.27 9.67
N ASN A 697 -7.58 6.77 8.73
CA ASN A 697 -7.10 7.71 7.73
C ASN A 697 -7.08 9.15 8.28
N PHE A 698 -6.07 9.93 7.94
CA PHE A 698 -5.97 11.35 8.33
C PHE A 698 -6.55 12.31 7.28
N ALA A 699 -6.73 11.84 6.04
CA ALA A 699 -7.12 12.69 4.91
C ALA A 699 -8.64 12.64 4.67
N HIS A 700 -9.41 13.27 5.56
CA HIS A 700 -10.87 13.33 5.49
C HIS A 700 -11.42 14.69 5.94
N ASN A 701 -12.61 15.06 5.47
CA ASN A 701 -13.36 16.24 5.97
C ASN A 701 -14.83 15.92 6.29
N VAL A 702 -15.25 14.65 6.21
CA VAL A 702 -16.61 14.20 6.54
C VAL A 702 -16.52 13.04 7.52
N LEU A 703 -17.23 13.15 8.66
CA LEU A 703 -17.34 12.11 9.67
C LEU A 703 -18.70 12.14 10.35
N ASP A 704 -19.23 10.95 10.61
CA ASP A 704 -20.40 10.74 11.46
C ASP A 704 -20.06 9.75 12.59
N MET A 705 -19.74 10.29 13.77
CA MET A 705 -19.29 9.52 14.92
C MET A 705 -20.43 9.34 15.92
N ASP A 706 -20.89 8.10 16.11
CA ASP A 706 -21.97 7.77 17.03
C ASP A 706 -21.48 6.92 18.21
N ILE A 707 -21.26 7.57 19.35
CA ILE A 707 -20.81 6.90 20.57
C ILE A 707 -21.97 6.33 21.42
N THR A 708 -23.22 6.47 20.96
CA THR A 708 -24.37 5.82 21.62
C THR A 708 -24.40 4.32 21.38
N LYS A 709 -23.77 3.88 20.29
CA LYS A 709 -23.67 2.48 19.86
C LYS A 709 -22.27 1.91 20.01
N ASN A 710 -21.26 2.76 20.03
CA ASN A 710 -19.86 2.36 19.92
C ASN A 710 -18.98 3.02 20.99
N HIS A 711 -17.90 2.33 21.36
CA HIS A 711 -16.88 2.87 22.23
C HIS A 711 -16.12 4.04 21.53
N PRO A 712 -15.74 5.14 22.24
CA PRO A 712 -15.11 6.31 21.60
C PRO A 712 -13.76 6.02 20.93
N ALA A 713 -13.03 4.99 21.38
CA ALA A 713 -11.78 4.55 20.76
C ALA A 713 -11.95 4.00 19.32
N LYS A 714 -13.17 3.61 18.93
CA LYS A 714 -13.49 3.19 17.55
C LYS A 714 -13.54 4.37 16.56
N MET A 715 -13.55 5.61 17.06
CA MET A 715 -13.70 6.82 16.25
C MET A 715 -12.35 7.42 15.83
N PRO A 716 -12.19 7.96 14.60
CA PRO A 716 -10.93 8.52 14.11
C PRO A 716 -10.55 9.87 14.72
N MET A 717 -11.54 10.60 15.24
CA MET A 717 -11.34 11.79 16.04
C MET A 717 -11.86 11.56 17.46
N GLU A 718 -11.24 12.25 18.42
CA GLU A 718 -11.67 12.27 19.80
C GLU A 718 -12.21 13.65 20.19
N VAL A 719 -13.18 13.63 21.10
CA VAL A 719 -13.79 14.84 21.68
C VAL A 719 -13.49 14.84 23.17
N SER A 720 -13.03 15.97 23.69
CA SER A 720 -12.71 16.13 25.10
C SER A 720 -13.05 17.52 25.60
N PHE A 721 -13.33 17.63 26.90
CA PHE A 721 -13.53 18.89 27.58
C PHE A 721 -12.61 18.99 28.79
N LEU A 722 -11.48 19.65 28.60
CA LEU A 722 -10.36 19.61 29.55
C LEU A 722 -10.36 20.86 30.43
N PRO A 723 -10.25 20.74 31.77
CA PRO A 723 -10.00 21.89 32.62
C PRO A 723 -8.57 22.42 32.41
N VAL A 724 -8.39 23.73 32.53
CA VAL A 724 -7.05 24.34 32.53
C VAL A 724 -6.47 24.28 33.95
N ILE A 725 -5.61 23.28 34.18
CA ILE A 725 -4.88 23.10 35.44
C ILE A 725 -3.56 23.89 35.33
N GLY A 726 -3.33 24.85 36.24
CA GLY A 726 -2.13 25.67 36.20
C GLY A 726 -0.93 24.96 36.81
N SER A 727 0.24 25.02 36.16
CA SER A 727 1.51 24.72 36.85
C SER A 727 1.79 25.79 37.91
N PRO A 728 2.42 25.46 39.05
CA PRO A 728 2.82 26.46 40.04
C PRO A 728 3.79 27.49 39.41
N GLY A 729 3.29 28.68 39.07
CA GLY A 729 4.11 29.82 38.63
C GLY A 729 4.05 30.22 37.15
N SER A 730 3.29 29.54 36.28
CA SER A 730 3.09 29.99 34.90
C SER A 730 1.76 30.75 34.72
N SER A 731 1.74 31.76 33.85
CA SER A 731 0.49 32.35 33.35
C SER A 731 -0.27 31.28 32.58
N ASN A 732 -1.49 30.94 33.01
CA ASN A 732 -2.42 29.98 32.41
C ASN A 732 -2.46 29.99 30.87
N ASN A 733 -1.50 29.34 30.21
CA ASN A 733 -1.62 28.89 28.83
C ASN A 733 -2.30 27.52 28.91
N PRO A 734 -3.28 27.18 28.06
CA PRO A 734 -3.75 25.82 28.05
C PRO A 734 -2.56 25.03 27.53
N ALA A 735 -2.06 24.05 28.28
CA ALA A 735 -0.92 23.22 27.88
C ALA A 735 -1.14 22.45 26.56
N THR A 736 -2.26 22.72 25.86
CA THR A 736 -2.81 21.99 24.75
C THR A 736 -2.71 22.74 23.40
N ILE A 737 -2.43 24.05 23.34
CA ILE A 737 -2.30 24.80 22.07
C ILE A 737 -0.88 25.36 21.92
N ASN A 738 -0.09 24.73 21.06
CA ASN A 738 1.29 25.12 20.77
C ASN A 738 1.40 25.70 19.36
N VAL A 739 2.26 26.70 19.19
CA VAL A 739 2.70 27.22 17.88
C VAL A 739 4.22 27.20 17.87
N TRP A 740 4.82 27.03 16.69
CA TRP A 740 6.27 26.91 16.51
C TRP A 740 7.01 28.11 17.10
N SER A 741 6.50 29.32 16.84
CA SER A 741 6.91 30.52 17.54
C SER A 741 5.80 31.58 17.48
N LYS A 742 6.01 32.73 18.14
CA LYS A 742 5.08 33.86 18.03
C LYS A 742 4.91 34.37 16.60
N ASP A 743 5.95 34.25 15.78
CA ASP A 743 6.00 34.77 14.41
C ASP A 743 5.81 33.67 13.35
N ASP A 744 5.71 32.41 13.77
CA ASP A 744 5.53 31.24 12.90
C ASP A 744 4.27 30.47 13.30
N PRO A 745 3.20 30.51 12.49
CA PRO A 745 1.90 29.94 12.82
C PRO A 745 1.84 28.41 12.68
N ARG A 746 2.93 27.76 12.24
CA ARG A 746 3.00 26.30 12.17
C ARG A 746 2.84 25.68 13.56
N THR A 747 2.29 24.47 13.63
CA THR A 747 2.09 23.71 14.86
C THR A 747 2.50 22.26 14.69
N PHE A 748 2.50 21.49 15.76
CA PHE A 748 2.92 20.09 15.79
C PHE A 748 1.72 19.18 15.54
N PHE A 749 1.89 18.14 14.72
CA PHE A 749 0.84 17.15 14.41
C PHE A 749 1.42 15.74 14.19
N PHE A 750 0.56 14.78 13.84
CA PHE A 750 0.78 13.34 13.60
C PHE A 750 1.21 12.51 14.80
N SER A 751 2.46 12.65 15.23
CA SER A 751 2.95 11.90 16.40
C SER A 751 2.49 12.54 17.71
N GLY A 752 2.27 13.86 17.72
CA GLY A 752 1.71 14.59 18.87
C GLY A 752 1.43 16.06 18.58
N TRP A 753 0.86 16.76 19.58
CA TRP A 753 0.44 18.17 19.56
C TRP A 753 1.42 19.11 20.28
N THR A 754 2.57 18.60 20.74
CA THR A 754 3.58 19.35 21.49
C THR A 754 4.93 19.34 20.76
N SER A 755 5.83 20.26 21.12
CA SER A 755 7.16 20.36 20.51
C SER A 755 8.05 19.15 20.77
N ASP A 756 7.75 18.39 21.83
CA ASP A 756 8.56 17.24 22.24
C ASP A 756 8.07 15.95 21.56
N LEU A 757 6.83 15.95 21.05
CA LEU A 757 6.16 14.76 20.52
C LEU A 757 5.81 14.85 19.04
N GLY A 758 5.53 16.04 18.52
CA GLY A 758 5.08 16.25 17.14
C GLY A 758 6.03 17.12 16.32
N PHE A 759 5.68 17.32 15.05
CA PHE A 759 6.49 18.08 14.09
C PHE A 759 5.57 18.80 13.08
N PRO A 760 6.04 19.90 12.45
CA PRO A 760 5.16 20.81 11.73
C PRO A 760 4.85 20.45 10.28
N ASN A 761 5.61 19.54 9.69
CA ASN A 761 5.50 19.18 8.28
C ASN A 761 5.59 17.65 8.13
N TYR A 762 4.46 17.00 7.81
CA TYR A 762 4.42 15.60 7.38
C TYR A 762 3.38 15.40 6.29
N PRO A 763 3.80 15.16 5.04
CA PRO A 763 2.89 14.70 4.01
C PRO A 763 2.60 13.20 4.24
N SER A 764 1.34 12.79 4.10
CA SER A 764 0.94 11.38 4.16
C SER A 764 0.49 10.83 2.81
N ILE A 765 0.25 11.70 1.82
CA ILE A 765 -0.20 11.35 0.47
C ILE A 765 0.77 11.94 -0.55
N GLU A 766 1.34 11.08 -1.39
CA GLU A 766 2.12 11.53 -2.53
C GLU A 766 1.21 11.96 -3.69
N ILE A 767 1.56 13.05 -4.36
CA ILE A 767 0.99 13.41 -5.67
C ILE A 767 1.91 12.91 -6.78
N PRO A 768 1.41 12.12 -7.74
CA PRO A 768 2.25 11.55 -8.78
C PRO A 768 2.81 12.68 -9.68
N ARG A 769 4.12 12.63 -9.90
CA ARG A 769 4.84 13.52 -10.84
C ARG A 769 5.14 12.83 -12.17
N THR A 770 5.18 11.51 -12.17
CA THR A 770 5.27 10.65 -13.35
C THR A 770 4.01 9.79 -13.43
N PRO A 771 3.65 9.28 -14.62
CA PRO A 771 2.54 8.32 -14.72
C PRO A 771 2.80 7.12 -13.80
N PRO A 772 1.88 6.76 -12.90
CA PRO A 772 1.99 5.53 -12.14
C PRO A 772 2.23 4.33 -13.07
N THR A 773 3.25 3.53 -12.78
CA THR A 773 3.66 2.35 -13.54
C THR A 773 3.43 1.05 -12.80
N ASN A 774 3.14 1.07 -11.49
CA ASN A 774 2.80 -0.11 -10.69
C ASN A 774 1.55 0.12 -9.82
N LEU A 775 0.84 -0.96 -9.48
CA LEU A 775 -0.44 -0.88 -8.76
C LEU A 775 -0.30 -0.32 -7.34
N THR A 776 0.83 -0.58 -6.67
CA THR A 776 1.07 -0.17 -5.29
C THR A 776 1.14 1.35 -5.14
N GLN A 777 1.52 2.09 -6.19
CA GLN A 777 1.50 3.56 -6.18
C GLN A 777 0.11 4.13 -5.87
N PHE A 778 -0.97 3.40 -6.20
CA PHE A 778 -2.34 3.79 -5.86
C PHE A 778 -2.68 3.72 -4.37
N ARG A 779 -1.79 3.22 -3.51
CA ARG A 779 -1.91 3.38 -2.04
C ARG A 779 -2.01 4.86 -1.62
N ASN A 780 -1.55 5.78 -2.47
CA ASN A 780 -1.65 7.22 -2.29
C ASN A 780 -2.97 7.84 -2.80
N ALA A 781 -3.86 7.08 -3.45
CA ALA A 781 -5.11 7.60 -4.03
C ALA A 781 -6.24 7.87 -3.00
N ASN A 782 -5.98 7.67 -1.70
CA ASN A 782 -6.92 7.98 -0.61
C ASN A 782 -8.32 7.32 -0.74
N LEU A 783 -8.36 6.04 -1.12
CA LEU A 783 -9.58 5.31 -1.48
C LEU A 783 -10.61 5.11 -0.34
N ALA A 784 -10.21 5.19 0.92
CA ALA A 784 -11.13 5.06 2.07
C ALA A 784 -11.29 6.39 2.82
N SER A 785 -11.65 7.44 2.08
CA SER A 785 -11.85 8.81 2.59
C SER A 785 -13.31 9.24 2.68
N SER A 786 -14.24 8.33 2.38
CA SER A 786 -15.68 8.55 2.37
C SER A 786 -16.20 9.07 3.72
N GLY A 787 -15.62 8.59 4.83
CA GLY A 787 -16.03 8.93 6.20
C GLY A 787 -16.86 7.84 6.87
N HIS A 788 -17.25 6.79 6.13
CA HIS A 788 -17.77 5.56 6.70
C HIS A 788 -16.62 4.75 7.30
N PHE A 789 -16.90 3.97 8.35
CA PHE A 789 -15.90 3.16 9.04
C PHE A 789 -15.87 1.73 8.49
N PRO A 790 -14.72 1.04 8.54
CA PRO A 790 -13.41 1.57 8.91
C PRO A 790 -12.78 2.47 7.84
N MET A 791 -11.97 3.43 8.28
CA MET A 791 -11.21 4.31 7.39
C MET A 791 -9.76 3.83 7.33
N THR A 792 -9.36 3.25 6.21
CA THR A 792 -8.01 2.69 6.03
C THR A 792 -7.14 3.59 5.16
N ALA A 793 -6.00 4.06 5.67
CA ALA A 793 -4.99 4.68 4.83
C ALA A 793 -4.22 3.60 4.03
N LYS A 794 -3.64 3.97 2.88
CA LYS A 794 -2.75 3.08 2.10
C LYS A 794 -3.39 1.73 1.73
N THR A 795 -4.56 1.76 1.10
CA THR A 795 -5.38 0.57 0.85
C THR A 795 -4.70 -0.50 -0.01
N ILE A 796 -4.07 -0.13 -1.13
CA ILE A 796 -3.45 -1.10 -2.06
C ILE A 796 -2.04 -1.50 -1.63
N GLY A 797 -1.74 -2.80 -1.68
CA GLY A 797 -0.45 -3.40 -1.32
C GLY A 797 -0.31 -3.74 0.17
N GLU A 798 -1.09 -3.08 1.03
CA GLU A 798 -1.18 -3.46 2.45
C GLU A 798 -2.28 -4.49 2.67
N SER A 799 -2.19 -5.32 3.71
CA SER A 799 -3.26 -6.24 4.10
C SER A 799 -3.28 -6.51 5.61
N PHE A 800 -3.18 -5.44 6.39
CA PHE A 800 -3.35 -5.54 7.85
C PHE A 800 -4.81 -5.79 8.18
N ALA A 801 -5.07 -6.68 9.14
CA ALA A 801 -6.41 -6.84 9.68
C ALA A 801 -6.84 -5.54 10.37
N HIS A 802 -8.10 -5.15 10.17
CA HIS A 802 -8.66 -3.97 10.79
C HIS A 802 -9.37 -4.33 12.12
N PRO A 803 -9.17 -3.58 13.23
CA PRO A 803 -9.82 -3.88 14.52
C PRO A 803 -11.35 -3.89 14.48
N LEU A 804 -11.95 -3.07 13.61
CA LEU A 804 -13.40 -3.00 13.40
C LEU A 804 -13.98 -4.13 12.54
N ILE A 805 -13.15 -5.02 11.97
CA ILE A 805 -13.62 -6.10 11.09
C ILE A 805 -13.20 -7.46 11.66
N PRO A 806 -14.12 -8.44 11.76
CA PRO A 806 -13.77 -9.79 12.16
C PRO A 806 -12.68 -10.39 11.27
N ALA A 807 -11.73 -11.12 11.86
CA ALA A 807 -10.59 -11.69 11.13
C ALA A 807 -10.97 -12.64 9.98
N ASN A 808 -12.15 -13.29 10.07
CA ASN A 808 -12.59 -14.31 9.14
C ASN A 808 -13.33 -13.79 7.89
N ARG A 809 -13.38 -12.48 7.68
CA ARG A 809 -14.08 -11.88 6.52
C ARG A 809 -13.44 -10.55 6.11
N ALA A 810 -13.70 -10.15 4.88
CA ALA A 810 -13.38 -8.84 4.34
C ALA A 810 -14.63 -7.95 4.16
N ILE A 811 -15.83 -8.54 4.16
CA ILE A 811 -17.10 -7.80 4.17
C ILE A 811 -17.88 -8.22 5.41
N ASP A 812 -18.10 -7.30 6.35
CA ASP A 812 -18.90 -7.60 7.53
C ASP A 812 -20.30 -7.01 7.44
N ARG A 813 -21.28 -7.90 7.26
CA ARG A 813 -22.71 -7.57 7.17
C ARG A 813 -23.39 -7.49 8.54
N GLY A 814 -22.68 -7.85 9.62
CA GLY A 814 -23.16 -7.81 10.99
C GLY A 814 -22.54 -6.69 11.82
N SER A 815 -22.02 -5.64 11.16
CA SER A 815 -21.25 -4.58 11.81
C SER A 815 -22.06 -3.77 12.83
N ASP A 816 -21.35 -3.07 13.72
CA ASP A 816 -21.93 -2.16 14.71
C ASP A 816 -22.41 -0.80 14.12
N PHE A 817 -22.25 -0.58 12.80
CA PHE A 817 -22.45 0.73 12.17
C PHE A 817 -23.74 0.87 11.33
N ASP A 818 -24.67 -0.09 11.37
CA ASP A 818 -25.91 -0.14 10.57
C ASP A 818 -25.72 -0.28 9.04
N TYR A 819 -24.49 -0.45 8.56
CA TYR A 819 -24.14 -0.72 7.17
C TYR A 819 -23.05 -1.80 7.06
N ASN A 820 -22.85 -2.37 5.87
CA ASN A 820 -21.76 -3.32 5.65
C ASN A 820 -20.41 -2.60 5.77
N THR A 821 -19.49 -3.09 6.60
CA THR A 821 -18.13 -2.54 6.67
C THR A 821 -17.18 -3.32 5.76
N LEU A 822 -16.23 -2.61 5.15
CA LEU A 822 -15.32 -3.16 4.14
C LEU A 822 -13.88 -3.18 4.64
N ASP A 823 -13.20 -4.31 4.50
CA ASP A 823 -11.74 -4.39 4.59
C ASP A 823 -11.17 -3.87 3.28
N HIS A 824 -11.01 -2.55 3.21
CA HIS A 824 -10.58 -1.84 2.01
C HIS A 824 -9.27 -2.39 1.44
N SER A 825 -8.31 -2.73 2.30
CA SER A 825 -7.03 -3.28 1.88
C SER A 825 -7.17 -4.66 1.27
N TRP A 826 -7.91 -5.55 1.94
CA TRP A 826 -8.12 -6.90 1.44
C TRP A 826 -8.83 -6.93 0.09
N LEU A 827 -9.92 -6.15 -0.02
CA LEU A 827 -10.75 -6.06 -1.23
C LEU A 827 -9.99 -5.42 -2.39
N ALA A 828 -9.25 -4.34 -2.14
CA ALA A 828 -8.45 -3.69 -3.18
C ALA A 828 -7.42 -4.67 -3.77
N ASN A 829 -6.69 -5.38 -2.91
CA ASN A 829 -5.68 -6.33 -3.41
C ASN A 829 -6.32 -7.47 -4.20
N ASN A 830 -7.45 -8.02 -3.71
CA ASN A 830 -8.18 -9.09 -4.36
C ASN A 830 -8.72 -8.70 -5.75
N THR A 831 -9.06 -7.41 -5.93
CA THR A 831 -9.53 -6.91 -7.22
C THR A 831 -8.38 -6.53 -8.15
N PHE A 832 -7.30 -5.93 -7.66
CA PHE A 832 -6.29 -5.32 -8.52
C PHE A 832 -5.14 -6.23 -8.97
N TYR A 833 -4.56 -7.03 -8.07
CA TYR A 833 -3.27 -7.70 -8.34
C TYR A 833 -3.32 -8.72 -9.48
N ASP A 834 -4.43 -9.46 -9.62
CA ASP A 834 -4.56 -10.49 -10.67
C ASP A 834 -5.24 -9.98 -11.95
N ASN A 835 -6.08 -8.95 -11.86
CA ASN A 835 -6.89 -8.47 -12.98
C ASN A 835 -6.23 -7.36 -13.80
N PHE A 836 -5.40 -6.52 -13.18
CA PHE A 836 -4.93 -5.28 -13.78
C PHE A 836 -3.40 -5.17 -13.79
N PHE A 837 -2.89 -4.32 -14.68
CA PHE A 837 -1.50 -3.85 -14.70
C PHE A 837 -1.44 -2.42 -15.25
N LEU A 838 -0.25 -1.82 -15.20
CA LEU A 838 0.03 -0.50 -15.76
C LEU A 838 1.20 -0.63 -16.75
N SER A 839 0.93 -0.36 -18.03
CA SER A 839 1.98 -0.41 -19.07
C SER A 839 2.91 0.79 -19.04
N GLY A 840 2.46 1.94 -18.53
CA GLY A 840 3.19 3.20 -18.63
C GLY A 840 3.31 3.74 -20.07
N LEU A 841 2.53 3.20 -21.01
CA LEU A 841 2.41 3.69 -22.39
C LEU A 841 1.22 4.64 -22.45
N ARG A 842 1.45 5.95 -22.56
CA ARG A 842 0.36 6.92 -22.33
C ARG A 842 -0.50 7.20 -23.54
N ASP A 843 0.09 7.07 -24.73
CA ASP A 843 -0.56 7.42 -25.98
C ASP A 843 -0.14 6.49 -27.13
N GLU A 844 -0.81 6.67 -28.27
CA GLU A 844 -0.57 5.92 -29.50
C GLU A 844 0.89 6.01 -29.97
N LYS A 845 1.52 7.18 -29.80
CA LYS A 845 2.90 7.40 -30.24
C LYS A 845 3.86 6.62 -29.36
N GLU A 846 3.72 6.69 -28.05
CA GLU A 846 4.56 5.92 -27.12
C GLU A 846 4.40 4.40 -27.34
N PHE A 847 3.19 3.93 -27.62
CA PHE A 847 2.95 2.53 -27.97
C PHE A 847 3.64 2.12 -29.29
N SER A 848 3.56 2.95 -30.33
CA SER A 848 4.22 2.71 -31.62
C SER A 848 5.76 2.72 -31.52
N ASP A 849 6.31 3.72 -30.81
CA ASP A 849 7.74 3.82 -30.52
C ASP A 849 8.23 2.59 -29.72
N PHE A 850 7.41 2.05 -28.83
CA PHE A 850 7.69 0.84 -28.07
C PHE A 850 7.69 -0.42 -28.95
N LEU A 851 6.70 -0.59 -29.84
CA LEU A 851 6.63 -1.74 -30.74
C LEU A 851 7.80 -1.81 -31.72
N SER A 852 8.22 -0.65 -32.23
CA SER A 852 9.37 -0.51 -33.14
C SER A 852 10.72 -0.63 -32.42
N GLY A 853 10.74 -0.57 -31.09
CA GLY A 853 11.96 -0.57 -30.27
C GLY A 853 12.72 0.76 -30.31
N GLU A 854 12.09 1.85 -30.75
CA GLU A 854 12.69 3.18 -30.81
C GLU A 854 12.82 3.85 -29.43
N LYS A 855 11.89 3.55 -28.50
CA LYS A 855 11.86 4.14 -27.15
C LYS A 855 11.60 3.09 -26.07
N VAL A 856 12.30 3.24 -24.94
CA VAL A 856 12.02 2.45 -23.72
C VAL A 856 10.79 3.06 -23.02
N PRO A 857 9.77 2.26 -22.66
CA PRO A 857 8.60 2.75 -21.95
C PRO A 857 8.93 3.10 -20.50
N PHE A 858 8.06 3.88 -19.84
CA PHE A 858 8.19 4.21 -18.41
C PHE A 858 8.26 2.95 -17.54
N ASN A 859 7.50 1.92 -17.89
CA ASN A 859 7.68 0.59 -17.32
C ASN A 859 8.87 -0.12 -18.02
N SER A 860 10.09 0.06 -17.51
CA SER A 860 11.31 -0.50 -18.12
C SER A 860 11.31 -2.04 -18.23
N ARG A 861 10.44 -2.71 -17.46
CA ARG A 861 10.23 -4.16 -17.51
C ARG A 861 9.43 -4.62 -18.72
N SER A 862 8.71 -3.73 -19.40
CA SER A 862 7.95 -4.10 -20.59
C SER A 862 8.87 -4.54 -21.73
N GLN A 863 8.52 -5.66 -22.37
CA GLN A 863 9.15 -6.23 -23.55
C GLN A 863 8.11 -6.33 -24.65
N GLN A 864 8.40 -5.79 -25.83
CA GLN A 864 7.49 -5.85 -26.97
C GLN A 864 7.25 -7.30 -27.41
N HIS A 865 6.01 -7.60 -27.77
CA HIS A 865 5.60 -8.85 -28.42
C HIS A 865 4.61 -8.52 -29.54
N LEU A 866 4.78 -9.12 -30.71
CA LEU A 866 3.83 -8.97 -31.80
C LEU A 866 3.17 -10.34 -32.05
N PRO A 867 1.88 -10.50 -31.72
CA PRO A 867 1.14 -11.74 -31.96
C PRO A 867 1.21 -12.18 -33.42
N VAL A 868 1.18 -13.49 -33.65
CA VAL A 868 1.27 -14.07 -34.99
C VAL A 868 0.11 -13.59 -35.85
N GLY A 869 0.43 -12.97 -36.98
CA GLY A 869 -0.56 -12.46 -37.94
C GLY A 869 -0.99 -11.01 -37.71
N GLN A 870 -0.49 -10.34 -36.66
CA GLN A 870 -0.65 -8.91 -36.46
C GLN A 870 0.51 -8.14 -37.13
N SER A 871 0.23 -6.92 -37.60
CA SER A 871 1.23 -5.94 -37.98
C SER A 871 1.35 -4.85 -36.90
N GLU A 872 2.43 -4.07 -36.93
CA GLU A 872 2.57 -2.90 -36.06
C GLU A 872 1.38 -1.94 -36.25
N ASP A 873 1.01 -1.67 -37.50
CA ASP A 873 -0.16 -0.84 -37.82
C ASP A 873 -1.45 -1.38 -37.17
N SER A 874 -1.75 -2.69 -37.30
CA SER A 874 -2.98 -3.25 -36.72
C SER A 874 -2.96 -3.26 -35.19
N ALA A 875 -1.79 -3.44 -34.58
CA ALA A 875 -1.61 -3.34 -33.13
C ALA A 875 -1.93 -1.93 -32.63
N VAL A 876 -1.42 -0.89 -33.32
CA VAL A 876 -1.70 0.51 -33.01
C VAL A 876 -3.20 0.82 -33.16
N GLU A 877 -3.86 0.29 -34.20
CA GLU A 877 -5.31 0.45 -34.37
C GLU A 877 -6.15 -0.18 -33.26
N LEU A 878 -5.70 -1.31 -32.70
CA LEU A 878 -6.35 -1.96 -31.57
C LEU A 878 -6.10 -1.22 -30.26
N TYR A 879 -4.88 -0.72 -30.07
CA TYR A 879 -4.50 0.06 -28.90
C TYR A 879 -5.35 1.33 -28.73
N ARG A 880 -5.62 2.05 -29.83
CA ARG A 880 -6.47 3.26 -29.82
C ARG A 880 -7.97 2.98 -29.69
N ALA A 881 -8.40 1.74 -29.87
CA ALA A 881 -9.82 1.41 -29.83
C ALA A 881 -10.37 1.64 -28.40
N PRO A 882 -11.69 1.89 -28.23
CA PRO A 882 -12.29 2.02 -26.90
C PRO A 882 -11.98 0.83 -25.97
N GLU A 883 -11.79 -0.36 -26.54
CA GLU A 883 -11.43 -1.58 -25.81
C GLU A 883 -9.92 -1.90 -25.79
N GLY A 884 -9.08 -0.96 -26.22
CA GLY A 884 -7.62 -1.12 -26.26
C GLY A 884 -7.04 -1.50 -24.90
N TRP A 885 -7.62 -0.99 -23.82
CA TRP A 885 -7.24 -1.30 -22.44
C TRP A 885 -7.45 -2.78 -22.05
N THR A 886 -8.31 -3.52 -22.75
CA THR A 886 -8.51 -4.96 -22.52
C THR A 886 -7.63 -5.85 -23.42
N THR A 887 -6.99 -5.27 -24.44
CA THR A 887 -6.23 -6.01 -25.47
C THR A 887 -4.75 -5.65 -25.52
N SER A 888 -4.32 -4.53 -24.95
CA SER A 888 -2.93 -4.04 -25.02
C SER A 888 -1.91 -5.00 -24.40
N ALA A 889 -2.32 -5.80 -23.40
CA ALA A 889 -1.49 -6.84 -22.79
C ALA A 889 -1.02 -7.91 -23.80
N ALA A 890 -1.75 -8.13 -24.89
CA ALA A 890 -1.38 -9.11 -25.91
C ALA A 890 -0.12 -8.73 -26.67
N PHE A 891 0.28 -7.45 -26.62
CA PHE A 891 1.45 -6.91 -27.32
C PHE A 891 2.67 -6.73 -26.42
N GLN A 892 2.59 -7.20 -25.18
CA GLN A 892 3.58 -6.95 -24.14
C GLN A 892 3.88 -8.22 -23.34
N MET A 893 5.12 -8.34 -22.92
CA MET A 893 5.61 -9.33 -21.97
C MET A 893 6.40 -8.61 -20.88
N ILE A 894 6.57 -9.24 -19.72
CA ILE A 894 7.32 -8.67 -18.59
C ILE A 894 8.70 -9.30 -18.54
N LYS A 895 9.76 -8.48 -18.45
CA LYS A 895 11.14 -8.92 -18.24
C LYS A 895 11.36 -9.32 -16.79
N ALA A 896 12.09 -10.42 -16.61
CA ALA A 896 12.47 -10.94 -15.30
C ALA A 896 11.32 -11.06 -14.30
N PRO A 897 10.13 -11.59 -14.67
CA PRO A 897 9.14 -11.91 -13.66
C PRO A 897 9.76 -12.84 -12.62
N PHE A 898 9.39 -12.63 -11.36
CA PHE A 898 9.86 -13.36 -10.22
C PHE A 898 8.69 -14.06 -9.54
N ASN A 899 8.74 -15.38 -9.51
CA ASN A 899 7.67 -16.20 -8.96
C ASN A 899 7.78 -16.20 -7.43
N VAL A 900 6.73 -15.68 -6.77
CA VAL A 900 6.65 -15.56 -5.30
C VAL A 900 6.73 -16.90 -4.58
N ASN A 901 6.51 -18.01 -5.28
CA ASN A 901 6.71 -19.36 -4.77
C ASN A 901 8.18 -19.80 -4.74
N SER A 902 9.14 -18.91 -5.02
CA SER A 902 10.57 -19.22 -4.91
C SER A 902 10.97 -19.53 -3.48
N THR A 903 11.78 -20.58 -3.32
CA THR A 903 12.39 -21.01 -2.06
C THR A 903 13.88 -20.68 -1.99
N SER A 904 14.41 -19.91 -2.94
CA SER A 904 15.80 -19.44 -2.93
C SER A 904 15.93 -18.13 -2.16
N VAL A 905 16.67 -18.19 -1.05
CA VAL A 905 17.00 -17.00 -0.23
C VAL A 905 17.83 -16.01 -1.07
N GLN A 906 18.82 -16.51 -1.81
CA GLN A 906 19.71 -15.66 -2.60
C GLN A 906 18.98 -14.99 -3.78
N ALA A 907 18.01 -15.67 -4.39
CA ALA A 907 17.16 -15.04 -5.41
C ALA A 907 16.28 -13.92 -4.83
N TRP A 908 15.65 -14.15 -3.67
CA TRP A 908 14.88 -13.12 -2.97
C TRP A 908 15.74 -11.92 -2.58
N LYS A 909 16.96 -12.15 -2.07
CA LYS A 909 17.92 -11.09 -1.74
C LYS A 909 18.26 -10.22 -2.96
N ALA A 910 18.57 -10.84 -4.10
CA ALA A 910 18.88 -10.11 -5.34
C ALA A 910 17.68 -9.29 -5.86
N VAL A 911 16.46 -9.82 -5.71
CA VAL A 911 15.21 -9.12 -6.08
C VAL A 911 14.93 -7.93 -5.16
N LEU A 912 15.06 -8.10 -3.85
CA LEU A 912 14.90 -7.04 -2.86
C LEU A 912 15.94 -5.92 -3.04
N ALA A 913 17.16 -6.32 -3.41
CA ALA A 913 18.26 -5.42 -3.70
C ALA A 913 18.15 -4.71 -5.05
N SER A 914 17.10 -4.91 -5.85
CA SER A 914 16.95 -4.31 -7.20
C SER A 914 17.05 -2.78 -7.26
N GLY A 915 16.92 -2.09 -6.12
CA GLY A 915 17.20 -0.66 -6.00
C GLY A 915 18.70 -0.30 -5.98
N GLY A 916 19.60 -1.26 -5.78
CA GLY A 916 21.04 -1.05 -5.73
C GLY A 916 21.47 0.14 -4.85
N GLU A 917 22.54 0.81 -5.24
CA GLU A 917 22.80 2.20 -4.84
C GLU A 917 21.94 3.11 -5.73
N SER A 918 21.01 3.86 -5.13
CA SER A 918 20.13 4.78 -5.85
C SER A 918 20.05 6.14 -5.16
N GLU A 919 19.85 7.18 -5.98
CA GLU A 919 19.54 8.53 -5.52
C GLU A 919 18.04 8.69 -5.25
N VAL A 920 17.66 9.05 -4.03
CA VAL A 920 16.28 9.34 -3.62
C VAL A 920 16.09 10.85 -3.50
N PRO A 921 15.08 11.44 -4.17
CA PRO A 921 14.76 12.85 -4.01
C PRO A 921 14.09 13.15 -2.67
N VAL A 922 14.48 14.27 -2.08
CA VAL A 922 13.92 14.83 -0.84
C VAL A 922 13.60 16.30 -1.09
N ILE A 923 12.42 16.74 -0.66
CA ILE A 923 11.97 18.13 -0.83
C ILE A 923 11.92 18.82 0.52
N ASP A 924 12.67 19.91 0.67
CA ASP A 924 12.52 20.78 1.85
C ASP A 924 11.14 21.47 1.78
N PRO A 925 10.25 21.21 2.75
CA PRO A 925 8.89 21.73 2.71
C PRO A 925 8.82 23.26 2.89
N THR A 926 9.91 23.94 3.25
CA THR A 926 9.91 25.39 3.50
C THR A 926 10.31 26.23 2.28
N ASN A 927 11.24 25.75 1.46
CA ASN A 927 11.76 26.46 0.29
C ASN A 927 11.46 25.72 -1.04
N MET A 928 10.95 24.48 -0.98
CA MET A 928 10.67 23.60 -2.13
C MET A 928 11.93 23.23 -2.95
N GLU A 929 13.11 23.29 -2.33
CA GLU A 929 14.35 22.81 -2.93
C GLU A 929 14.41 21.28 -2.88
N GLU A 930 14.84 20.67 -3.99
CA GLU A 930 15.00 19.22 -4.14
C GLU A 930 16.48 18.87 -3.94
N GLU A 931 16.77 17.92 -3.05
CA GLU A 931 18.09 17.35 -2.80
C GLU A 931 18.06 15.83 -3.06
N LEU A 932 19.13 15.28 -3.62
CA LEU A 932 19.26 13.86 -3.91
C LEU A 932 20.13 13.19 -2.84
N PHE A 933 19.63 12.10 -2.26
CA PHE A 933 20.34 11.30 -1.27
C PHE A 933 20.64 9.91 -1.81
N GLU A 934 21.92 9.55 -1.88
CA GLU A 934 22.35 8.19 -2.20
C GLU A 934 22.08 7.26 -1.02
N ALA A 935 21.46 6.12 -1.29
CA ALA A 935 21.27 5.04 -0.32
C ALA A 935 21.30 3.68 -1.00
N PHE A 936 21.80 2.67 -0.30
CA PHE A 936 21.76 1.27 -0.73
C PHE A 936 20.41 0.64 -0.33
N ALA A 937 19.72 0.03 -1.29
CA ALA A 937 18.38 -0.56 -1.15
C ALA A 937 17.40 0.35 -0.37
N PRO A 938 17.12 1.59 -0.86
CA PRO A 938 16.22 2.51 -0.19
C PRO A 938 14.76 2.07 -0.36
N PHE A 939 13.89 2.24 0.63
CA PHE A 939 12.45 1.98 0.54
C PHE A 939 11.66 3.23 1.00
N PRO A 940 11.70 4.32 0.21
CA PRO A 940 10.97 5.53 0.54
C PRO A 940 9.47 5.32 0.36
N ARG A 941 8.70 5.54 1.44
CA ARG A 941 7.23 5.55 1.36
C ARG A 941 6.72 6.69 0.46
N LEU A 942 7.46 7.79 0.41
CA LEU A 942 7.19 8.96 -0.40
C LEU A 942 8.48 9.33 -1.14
N LEU A 943 8.43 9.41 -2.48
CA LEU A 943 9.55 9.86 -3.32
C LEU A 943 9.81 11.37 -3.23
N ASP A 944 8.90 12.10 -2.60
CA ASP A 944 8.98 13.55 -2.33
C ASP A 944 8.89 13.79 -0.82
N GLY A 945 9.59 12.95 -0.05
CA GLY A 945 9.63 13.02 1.40
C GLY A 945 10.40 14.26 1.90
N PRO A 946 10.14 14.72 3.13
CA PRO A 946 10.77 15.90 3.70
C PRO A 946 12.16 15.68 4.33
N SER A 947 12.66 14.45 4.46
CA SER A 947 13.99 14.18 5.01
C SER A 947 14.65 12.94 4.39
N GLY A 948 15.98 12.87 4.54
CA GLY A 948 16.84 11.84 3.96
C GLY A 948 16.78 10.45 4.60
N PRO A 949 17.77 9.58 4.29
CA PRO A 949 17.81 8.20 4.79
C PRO A 949 18.03 8.16 6.30
N VAL A 950 17.42 7.18 6.95
CA VAL A 950 17.51 6.99 8.40
C VAL A 950 18.11 5.62 8.70
N ASP A 951 19.18 5.60 9.49
CA ASP A 951 19.80 4.37 9.98
C ASP A 951 19.09 3.88 11.26
N PRO A 952 18.30 2.80 11.19
CA PRO A 952 17.60 2.24 12.34
C PRO A 952 18.54 1.68 13.42
N LYS A 953 19.79 1.34 13.07
CA LYS A 953 20.80 0.83 14.02
C LYS A 953 21.34 1.90 14.96
N ALA A 954 21.01 3.17 14.72
CA ALA A 954 21.28 4.26 15.66
C ALA A 954 20.54 4.09 17.01
N GLY A 955 19.61 3.13 17.10
CA GLY A 955 18.80 2.86 18.28
C GLY A 955 17.53 3.70 18.29
N PHE A 956 17.15 4.22 19.45
CA PHE A 956 15.99 5.11 19.55
C PHE A 956 16.23 6.39 18.73
N LEU A 957 15.47 6.53 17.65
CA LEU A 957 15.53 7.70 16.77
C LEU A 957 14.84 8.92 17.40
N GLY A 958 15.08 10.12 16.86
CA GLY A 958 14.23 11.27 17.18
C GLY A 958 12.83 11.11 16.58
N SER A 959 11.78 11.65 17.22
CA SER A 959 10.40 11.59 16.67
C SER A 959 10.33 12.16 15.25
N GLN A 960 11.01 13.28 14.99
CA GLN A 960 11.05 13.87 13.65
C GLN A 960 11.67 12.92 12.62
N GLU A 961 12.82 12.33 12.89
CA GLU A 961 13.54 11.42 11.96
C GLU A 961 12.67 10.22 11.57
N ARG A 962 11.91 9.64 12.52
CA ARG A 962 11.05 8.48 12.26
C ARG A 962 9.93 8.77 11.27
N TRP A 963 9.38 9.98 11.33
CA TRP A 963 8.24 10.33 10.50
C TRP A 963 8.63 11.03 9.21
N THR A 964 9.69 11.84 9.18
CA THR A 964 10.04 12.62 7.98
C THR A 964 11.04 11.94 7.06
N GLY A 965 11.85 10.99 7.57
CA GLY A 965 12.87 10.28 6.80
C GLY A 965 12.36 9.04 6.07
N PHE A 966 13.27 8.34 5.39
CA PHE A 966 12.96 7.07 4.72
C PHE A 966 13.85 5.90 5.17
N ARG A 967 13.30 4.68 5.07
CA ARG A 967 14.00 3.45 5.42
C ARG A 967 14.92 3.02 4.27
N HIS A 968 16.07 2.44 4.59
CA HIS A 968 16.89 1.65 3.67
C HIS A 968 17.32 0.35 4.37
N LEU A 969 17.77 -0.66 3.61
CA LEU A 969 18.19 -1.95 4.16
C LEU A 969 19.65 -2.23 3.84
N ASP A 970 20.42 -2.63 4.84
CA ASP A 970 21.79 -3.11 4.61
C ASP A 970 21.82 -4.60 4.18
N PRO A 971 22.98 -5.12 3.72
CA PRO A 971 23.07 -6.50 3.26
C PRO A 971 22.67 -7.57 4.29
N ASP A 972 22.88 -7.33 5.59
CA ASP A 972 22.50 -8.27 6.65
C ASP A 972 20.98 -8.25 6.88
N GLU A 973 20.37 -7.08 6.84
CA GLU A 973 18.91 -6.92 6.90
C GLU A 973 18.23 -7.56 5.69
N LEU A 974 18.79 -7.40 4.50
CA LEU A 974 18.29 -8.04 3.27
C LEU A 974 18.37 -9.57 3.35
N GLU A 975 19.46 -10.12 3.88
CA GLU A 975 19.58 -11.58 4.09
C GLU A 975 18.49 -12.09 5.04
N ARG A 976 18.35 -11.47 6.22
CA ARG A 976 17.32 -11.88 7.20
C ARG A 976 15.91 -11.75 6.63
N LEU A 977 15.64 -10.70 5.86
CA LEU A 977 14.35 -10.54 5.19
C LEU A 977 14.11 -11.64 4.15
N ALA A 978 15.12 -11.97 3.33
CA ALA A 978 15.01 -13.01 2.33
C ALA A 978 14.81 -14.40 2.96
N GLU A 979 15.52 -14.71 4.05
CA GLU A 979 15.31 -15.93 4.85
C GLU A 979 13.88 -16.00 5.38
N ALA A 980 13.40 -14.93 6.02
CA ALA A 980 12.04 -14.85 6.55
C ALA A 980 10.97 -14.97 5.44
N ILE A 981 11.19 -14.38 4.26
CA ILE A 981 10.26 -14.54 3.13
C ILE A 981 10.17 -16.01 2.73
N VAL A 982 11.30 -16.73 2.60
CA VAL A 982 11.29 -18.15 2.25
C VAL A 982 10.57 -18.99 3.32
N GLU A 983 10.74 -18.66 4.60
CA GLU A 983 10.00 -19.31 5.69
C GLU A 983 8.49 -19.08 5.56
N VAL A 984 8.05 -17.84 5.31
CA VAL A 984 6.63 -17.51 5.11
C VAL A 984 6.08 -18.17 3.84
N VAL A 985 6.85 -18.23 2.76
CA VAL A 985 6.47 -18.92 1.52
C VAL A 985 6.29 -20.41 1.78
N ARG A 986 7.10 -21.04 2.64
CA ARG A 986 6.91 -22.44 3.06
C ARG A 986 5.71 -22.63 3.99
N GLU A 987 5.42 -21.65 4.84
CA GLU A 987 4.28 -21.71 5.76
C GLU A 987 2.94 -21.52 5.05
N ARG A 988 2.90 -20.61 4.07
CA ARG A 988 1.69 -20.19 3.37
C ARG A 988 1.53 -20.88 2.01
N GLY A 989 2.61 -21.11 1.29
CA GLY A 989 2.56 -21.52 -0.11
C GLY A 989 2.16 -22.99 -0.35
N PRO A 990 2.01 -23.38 -1.62
CA PRO A 990 2.18 -22.51 -2.79
C PRO A 990 1.01 -21.52 -2.92
N PHE A 991 1.33 -20.26 -3.19
CA PHE A 991 0.34 -19.20 -3.45
C PHE A 991 -0.30 -19.42 -4.82
N THR A 992 -1.62 -19.37 -4.85
CA THR A 992 -2.45 -19.63 -6.03
C THR A 992 -2.74 -18.38 -6.86
N SER A 993 -2.52 -17.19 -6.29
CA SER A 993 -2.72 -15.89 -6.95
C SER A 993 -1.83 -14.82 -6.32
N LEU A 994 -1.60 -13.70 -7.03
CA LEU A 994 -0.88 -12.57 -6.42
C LEU A 994 -1.71 -11.93 -5.31
N SER A 995 -3.04 -11.91 -5.46
CA SER A 995 -3.94 -11.46 -4.41
C SER A 995 -3.77 -12.25 -3.12
N GLU A 996 -3.61 -13.57 -3.19
CA GLU A 996 -3.36 -14.43 -2.01
C GLU A 996 -2.01 -14.11 -1.35
N PHE A 997 -0.96 -13.90 -2.14
CA PHE A 997 0.36 -13.54 -1.62
C PHE A 997 0.34 -12.21 -0.85
N VAL A 998 -0.34 -11.21 -1.42
CA VAL A 998 -0.43 -9.87 -0.81
C VAL A 998 -1.38 -9.88 0.39
N ASN A 999 -2.45 -10.67 0.36
CA ASN A 999 -3.48 -10.62 1.40
C ASN A 999 -3.18 -11.45 2.65
N ARG A 1000 -3.71 -10.98 3.79
CA ARG A 1000 -3.92 -11.82 4.97
C ARG A 1000 -4.94 -12.92 4.66
N ARG A 1001 -4.81 -14.05 5.36
CA ARG A 1001 -5.80 -15.14 5.31
C ARG A 1001 -7.05 -14.76 6.11
N LEU A 1002 -8.22 -15.13 5.59
CA LEU A 1002 -9.48 -14.96 6.31
C LEU A 1002 -9.74 -16.23 7.15
N ASP A 1003 -9.41 -16.19 8.43
CA ASP A 1003 -9.61 -17.29 9.37
C ASP A 1003 -10.08 -16.82 10.76
N ASN A 1004 -10.11 -17.72 11.74
CA ASN A 1004 -10.64 -17.45 13.08
C ASN A 1004 -9.81 -16.44 13.92
N GLY A 1005 -8.75 -15.84 13.38
CA GLY A 1005 -8.10 -14.64 13.95
C GLY A 1005 -6.92 -14.91 14.88
N SER A 1006 -6.61 -16.18 15.16
CA SER A 1006 -5.61 -16.55 16.18
C SER A 1006 -4.17 -16.65 15.69
N SER A 1007 -3.93 -16.42 14.39
CA SER A 1007 -2.62 -16.63 13.75
C SER A 1007 -2.07 -15.33 13.15
N PRO A 1008 -0.73 -15.14 13.07
CA PRO A 1008 -0.15 -14.08 12.22
C PRO A 1008 -0.68 -14.09 10.79
N LEU A 1009 -1.05 -15.27 10.27
CA LEU A 1009 -1.65 -15.45 8.95
C LEU A 1009 -2.90 -14.60 8.72
N SER A 1010 -3.72 -14.41 9.76
CA SER A 1010 -4.97 -13.65 9.67
C SER A 1010 -4.83 -12.17 9.98
N ARG A 1011 -3.65 -11.74 10.44
CA ARG A 1011 -3.38 -10.35 10.84
C ARG A 1011 -2.71 -9.54 9.73
N GLN A 1012 -1.98 -10.18 8.82
CA GLN A 1012 -1.19 -9.47 7.81
C GLN A 1012 -0.85 -10.31 6.56
N GLY A 1013 -0.45 -9.63 5.49
CA GLY A 1013 0.06 -10.23 4.24
C GLY A 1013 1.41 -10.96 4.42
N ALA A 1014 1.85 -11.68 3.37
CA ALA A 1014 3.03 -12.55 3.45
C ALA A 1014 4.33 -11.76 3.70
N LEU A 1015 4.56 -10.68 2.96
CA LEU A 1015 5.77 -9.87 3.13
C LEU A 1015 5.76 -9.12 4.46
N GLN A 1016 4.60 -8.68 4.95
CA GLN A 1016 4.53 -8.08 6.27
C GLN A 1016 4.88 -9.10 7.36
N GLN A 1017 4.42 -10.35 7.25
CA GLN A 1017 4.86 -11.42 8.14
C GLN A 1017 6.37 -11.62 8.13
N ALA A 1018 7.00 -11.61 6.95
CA ALA A 1018 8.45 -11.72 6.84
C ALA A 1018 9.19 -10.54 7.48
N ILE A 1019 8.68 -9.30 7.32
CA ILE A 1019 9.25 -8.10 7.96
C ILE A 1019 9.26 -8.24 9.49
N GLU A 1020 8.13 -8.67 10.07
CA GLU A 1020 8.03 -8.87 11.53
C GLU A 1020 8.89 -10.05 12.01
N GLN A 1021 8.95 -11.16 11.26
CA GLN A 1021 9.82 -12.31 11.62
C GLN A 1021 11.31 -11.98 11.53
N ALA A 1022 11.71 -11.11 10.60
CA ALA A 1022 13.09 -10.63 10.46
C ALA A 1022 13.47 -9.56 11.50
N GLY A 1023 12.51 -9.06 12.29
CA GLY A 1023 12.71 -8.05 13.35
C GLY A 1023 13.16 -6.69 12.81
N LEU A 1024 12.75 -6.31 11.59
CA LEU A 1024 13.26 -5.09 10.93
C LEU A 1024 12.73 -3.79 11.53
N ASN A 1025 11.61 -3.86 12.26
CA ASN A 1025 10.98 -2.72 12.94
C ASN A 1025 11.28 -2.68 14.45
N ASP A 1026 11.94 -3.70 15.00
CA ASP A 1026 12.15 -3.87 16.44
C ASP A 1026 13.10 -2.80 17.01
N GLY A 1027 12.72 -2.19 18.14
CA GLY A 1027 13.58 -1.28 18.90
C GLY A 1027 13.79 0.12 18.31
N ILE A 1028 13.07 0.46 17.24
CA ILE A 1028 13.18 1.75 16.54
C ILE A 1028 12.23 2.82 17.13
N PHE A 1029 11.05 2.39 17.59
CA PHE A 1029 9.93 3.24 17.98
C PHE A 1029 9.79 3.38 19.50
N ALA A 1030 8.92 4.29 19.94
CA ALA A 1030 8.69 4.57 21.37
C ALA A 1030 7.89 3.46 22.07
N GLU A 1031 8.17 3.22 23.36
CA GLU A 1031 7.62 2.12 24.17
C GLU A 1031 6.07 2.10 24.38
N ARG A 1032 5.28 2.97 23.71
CA ARG A 1032 3.82 2.94 23.84
C ARG A 1032 3.23 1.98 22.81
N GLU A 1033 2.63 0.89 23.28
CA GLU A 1033 1.91 -0.08 22.46
C GLU A 1033 0.45 -0.18 22.91
N VAL A 1034 -0.43 -0.60 22.00
CA VAL A 1034 -1.81 -0.96 22.36
C VAL A 1034 -1.81 -2.35 23.00
N SER A 1035 -2.23 -2.43 24.26
CA SER A 1035 -2.33 -3.71 24.98
C SER A 1035 -3.61 -4.47 24.63
N LEU A 1036 -3.60 -5.80 24.84
CA LEU A 1036 -4.79 -6.62 24.65
C LEU A 1036 -5.94 -6.23 25.59
N THR A 1037 -5.62 -5.79 26.80
CA THR A 1037 -6.62 -5.31 27.76
C THR A 1037 -7.33 -4.06 27.23
N GLU A 1038 -6.58 -3.06 26.77
CA GLU A 1038 -7.17 -1.86 26.16
C GLU A 1038 -8.01 -2.20 24.93
N ALA A 1039 -7.48 -3.04 24.02
CA ALA A 1039 -8.20 -3.43 22.81
C ALA A 1039 -9.52 -4.18 23.09
N GLN A 1040 -9.55 -5.00 24.14
CA GLN A 1040 -10.78 -5.71 24.57
C GLN A 1040 -11.79 -4.76 25.21
N ASP A 1041 -11.32 -3.81 26.03
CA ASP A 1041 -12.18 -2.80 26.66
C ASP A 1041 -12.84 -1.88 25.62
N TYR A 1042 -12.20 -1.70 24.45
CA TYR A 1042 -12.75 -0.92 23.34
C TYR A 1042 -13.79 -1.66 22.49
N GLU A 1043 -14.10 -2.91 22.83
CA GLU A 1043 -15.11 -3.75 22.16
C GLU A 1043 -14.85 -3.94 20.66
N TYR A 1044 -13.59 -4.04 20.25
CA TYR A 1044 -13.25 -4.30 18.84
C TYR A 1044 -13.76 -5.67 18.38
N ALA A 1045 -14.17 -5.75 17.11
CA ALA A 1045 -14.56 -7.01 16.48
C ALA A 1045 -13.36 -7.97 16.32
N ASN A 1046 -12.15 -7.42 16.26
CA ASN A 1046 -10.88 -8.12 16.17
C ASN A 1046 -9.82 -7.43 17.04
N PRO A 1047 -9.81 -7.66 18.36
CA PRO A 1047 -8.92 -6.95 19.28
C PRO A 1047 -7.43 -7.27 19.04
N GLU A 1048 -7.09 -8.48 18.56
CA GLU A 1048 -5.73 -8.87 18.21
C GLU A 1048 -5.17 -8.06 17.04
N ALA A 1049 -6.03 -7.53 16.17
CA ALA A 1049 -5.62 -6.65 15.09
C ALA A 1049 -5.17 -5.29 15.59
N ALA A 1050 -5.65 -4.80 16.75
CA ALA A 1050 -5.32 -3.47 17.28
C ALA A 1050 -3.94 -3.38 17.95
N LEU A 1051 -3.30 -4.52 18.21
CA LEU A 1051 -2.07 -4.61 19.00
C LEU A 1051 -0.84 -4.06 18.26
N GLY A 1052 0.16 -3.62 19.03
CA GLY A 1052 1.45 -3.18 18.52
C GLY A 1052 1.66 -1.68 18.66
N ASP A 1053 2.70 -1.18 17.96
CA ASP A 1053 3.21 0.16 18.13
C ASP A 1053 2.26 1.26 17.60
N VAL A 1054 2.06 2.31 18.41
CA VAL A 1054 1.21 3.46 18.08
C VAL A 1054 1.79 4.34 16.97
N GLU A 1055 3.09 4.26 16.71
CA GLU A 1055 3.82 4.93 15.63
C GLU A 1055 3.98 4.04 14.39
N SER A 1056 3.26 2.92 14.28
CA SER A 1056 3.36 2.02 13.11
C SER A 1056 3.02 2.67 11.76
N ALA A 1057 2.47 3.89 11.73
CA ALA A 1057 2.25 4.68 10.52
C ALA A 1057 3.42 5.61 10.12
N ALA A 1058 4.49 5.68 10.92
CA ALA A 1058 5.67 6.48 10.66
C ALA A 1058 6.39 6.03 9.39
N ALA A 1059 6.96 6.97 8.62
CA ALA A 1059 7.55 6.70 7.30
C ALA A 1059 8.69 5.67 7.31
N VAL A 1060 9.45 5.57 8.41
CA VAL A 1060 10.55 4.59 8.55
C VAL A 1060 10.08 3.20 9.03
N TYR A 1061 8.82 3.05 9.48
CA TYR A 1061 8.26 1.73 9.83
C TYR A 1061 8.10 0.95 8.54
N LEU A 1062 8.94 -0.04 8.28
CA LEU A 1062 8.90 -0.76 7.01
C LEU A 1062 7.59 -1.55 6.89
N THR A 1063 6.85 -1.35 5.80
CA THR A 1063 5.65 -2.13 5.50
C THR A 1063 5.78 -2.94 4.22
N GLN A 1064 4.92 -3.95 4.08
CA GLN A 1064 4.75 -4.69 2.83
C GLN A 1064 4.46 -3.75 1.65
N GLY A 1065 3.62 -2.72 1.84
CA GLY A 1065 3.38 -1.71 0.82
C GLY A 1065 4.65 -0.98 0.37
N ASP A 1066 5.62 -0.76 1.27
CA ASP A 1066 6.90 -0.12 0.93
C ASP A 1066 7.78 -1.06 0.06
N LEU A 1067 7.77 -2.37 0.32
CA LEU A 1067 8.45 -3.36 -0.54
C LEU A 1067 7.75 -3.52 -1.90
N LEU A 1068 6.41 -3.60 -1.90
CA LEU A 1068 5.62 -3.78 -3.13
C LEU A 1068 5.62 -2.56 -4.05
N ASP A 1069 5.89 -1.36 -3.53
CA ASP A 1069 6.04 -0.15 -4.36
C ASP A 1069 7.24 -0.26 -5.32
N ARG A 1070 8.19 -1.16 -5.04
CA ARG A 1070 9.26 -1.54 -5.96
C ARG A 1070 9.01 -2.86 -6.70
N LEU A 1071 8.46 -3.84 -5.98
CA LEU A 1071 8.44 -5.22 -6.47
C LEU A 1071 7.22 -5.59 -7.29
N ALA A 1072 6.08 -4.91 -7.12
CA ALA A 1072 4.77 -5.40 -7.59
C ALA A 1072 4.75 -5.79 -9.09
N ASN A 1073 5.41 -5.01 -9.95
CA ASN A 1073 5.48 -5.28 -11.39
C ASN A 1073 6.37 -6.47 -11.78
N SER A 1074 7.25 -6.90 -10.88
CA SER A 1074 8.10 -8.06 -11.09
C SER A 1074 7.47 -9.36 -10.62
N LEU A 1075 6.47 -9.32 -9.73
CA LEU A 1075 5.95 -10.52 -9.10
C LEU A 1075 4.99 -11.30 -10.01
N THR A 1076 5.06 -12.62 -9.94
CA THR A 1076 4.12 -13.58 -10.54
C THR A 1076 3.92 -14.77 -9.59
N VAL A 1077 2.88 -15.58 -9.82
CA VAL A 1077 2.70 -16.89 -9.16
C VAL A 1077 3.03 -18.07 -10.07
N ARG A 1078 3.43 -17.78 -11.32
CA ARG A 1078 3.64 -18.80 -12.35
C ARG A 1078 4.83 -18.51 -13.23
N GLY A 1079 5.43 -19.60 -13.71
CA GLY A 1079 6.45 -19.62 -14.74
C GLY A 1079 5.86 -19.54 -16.14
N ASP A 1080 6.54 -18.77 -16.98
CA ASP A 1080 6.33 -18.73 -18.44
C ASP A 1080 7.63 -19.04 -19.21
N THR A 1081 8.78 -19.06 -18.53
CA THR A 1081 10.07 -19.46 -19.08
C THR A 1081 10.56 -20.71 -18.35
N PHE A 1082 10.86 -21.75 -19.11
CA PHE A 1082 11.26 -23.04 -18.56
C PHE A 1082 12.52 -23.57 -19.24
N VAL A 1083 13.36 -24.25 -18.47
CA VAL A 1083 14.46 -25.07 -18.99
C VAL A 1083 14.07 -26.53 -18.89
N ILE A 1084 14.05 -27.23 -20.02
CA ILE A 1084 13.83 -28.68 -20.08
C ILE A 1084 15.17 -29.36 -20.32
N ARG A 1085 15.56 -30.27 -19.43
CA ARG A 1085 16.64 -31.23 -19.69
C ARG A 1085 16.05 -32.60 -20.00
N ALA A 1086 16.49 -33.17 -21.11
CA ALA A 1086 15.95 -34.40 -21.67
C ALA A 1086 17.07 -35.39 -22.00
N TYR A 1087 16.93 -36.62 -21.54
CA TYR A 1087 17.87 -37.73 -21.71
C TYR A 1087 17.28 -38.80 -22.63
N GLY A 1088 18.15 -39.41 -23.43
CA GLY A 1088 17.84 -40.60 -24.20
C GLY A 1088 18.99 -41.59 -24.19
N ASP A 1089 18.67 -42.89 -24.10
CA ASP A 1089 19.63 -43.98 -24.28
C ASP A 1089 19.21 -44.98 -25.34
N ALA A 1090 20.22 -45.63 -25.93
CA ALA A 1090 20.07 -46.79 -26.79
C ALA A 1090 20.63 -48.01 -26.05
N LYS A 1091 19.87 -49.10 -25.99
CA LYS A 1091 20.22 -50.31 -25.24
C LYS A 1091 20.28 -51.54 -26.14
N ASN A 1092 21.19 -52.45 -25.82
CA ASN A 1092 21.21 -53.77 -26.45
C ASN A 1092 20.10 -54.68 -25.90
N LYS A 1093 19.94 -55.89 -26.46
CA LYS A 1093 18.92 -56.86 -26.01
C LYS A 1093 19.10 -57.35 -24.56
N ALA A 1094 20.29 -57.16 -23.99
CA ALA A 1094 20.58 -57.48 -22.59
C ALA A 1094 20.34 -56.29 -21.64
N GLY A 1095 19.83 -55.16 -22.16
CA GLY A 1095 19.56 -53.94 -21.38
C GLY A 1095 20.79 -53.06 -21.12
N GLN A 1096 21.95 -53.37 -21.72
CA GLN A 1096 23.16 -52.56 -21.54
C GLN A 1096 23.09 -51.32 -22.45
N ILE A 1097 23.39 -50.16 -21.89
CA ILE A 1097 23.45 -48.88 -22.60
C ILE A 1097 24.63 -48.93 -23.59
N LEU A 1098 24.33 -48.74 -24.87
CA LEU A 1098 25.30 -48.64 -25.97
C LEU A 1098 25.76 -47.20 -26.20
N ALA A 1099 24.84 -46.25 -26.01
CA ALA A 1099 25.10 -44.81 -26.06
C ALA A 1099 23.99 -44.07 -25.30
N SER A 1100 24.31 -42.88 -24.81
CA SER A 1100 23.37 -41.92 -24.22
C SER A 1100 23.58 -40.53 -24.82
N ALA A 1101 22.55 -39.69 -24.74
CA ALA A 1101 22.60 -38.30 -25.14
C ALA A 1101 21.67 -37.47 -24.24
N THR A 1102 22.11 -36.27 -23.87
CA THR A 1102 21.31 -35.30 -23.11
C THR A 1102 21.24 -34.00 -23.89
N CYS A 1103 20.05 -33.40 -23.94
CA CYS A 1103 19.84 -32.07 -24.51
C CYS A 1103 19.14 -31.15 -23.53
N GLU A 1104 19.33 -29.84 -23.73
CA GLU A 1104 18.69 -28.77 -22.98
C GLU A 1104 17.94 -27.87 -23.95
N ALA A 1105 16.72 -27.48 -23.57
CA ALA A 1105 15.91 -26.55 -24.33
C ALA A 1105 15.33 -25.48 -23.41
N VAL A 1106 15.42 -24.22 -23.85
CA VAL A 1106 14.71 -23.10 -23.21
C VAL A 1106 13.38 -22.93 -23.91
N VAL A 1107 12.29 -22.98 -23.16
CA VAL A 1107 10.92 -22.92 -23.65
C VAL A 1107 10.24 -21.68 -23.08
N GLN A 1108 9.56 -20.91 -23.93
CA GLN A 1108 8.87 -19.68 -23.56
C GLN A 1108 7.39 -19.77 -23.91
N ARG A 1109 6.51 -19.47 -22.97
CA ARG A 1109 5.09 -19.22 -23.19
C ARG A 1109 4.89 -17.83 -23.79
N LEU A 1110 4.03 -17.71 -24.79
CA LEU A 1110 3.71 -16.45 -25.44
C LEU A 1110 2.29 -15.99 -25.08
N PRO A 1111 1.96 -14.71 -25.28
CA PRO A 1111 0.58 -14.25 -25.29
C PRO A 1111 -0.31 -15.00 -26.30
N ASP A 1112 0.23 -15.55 -27.39
CA ASP A 1112 -0.57 -16.26 -28.39
C ASP A 1112 -1.20 -17.57 -27.87
N TYR A 1113 -2.46 -17.79 -28.21
CA TYR A 1113 -3.11 -19.09 -28.04
C TYR A 1113 -2.56 -20.16 -29.00
N LEU A 1114 -2.76 -21.44 -28.67
CA LEU A 1114 -2.27 -22.54 -29.50
C LEU A 1114 -2.96 -22.58 -30.87
N ALA A 1115 -4.29 -22.44 -30.90
CA ALA A 1115 -5.09 -22.15 -32.09
C ALA A 1115 -5.34 -20.64 -32.21
N PRO A 1116 -5.38 -20.06 -33.44
CA PRO A 1116 -5.68 -18.64 -33.62
C PRO A 1116 -7.07 -18.29 -33.09
N GLU A 1117 -7.19 -17.21 -32.32
CA GLU A 1117 -8.46 -16.66 -31.81
C GLU A 1117 -8.76 -15.34 -32.51
N SER A 1118 -10.03 -15.02 -32.76
CA SER A 1118 -10.43 -13.72 -33.32
C SER A 1118 -10.19 -12.56 -32.34
N HIS A 1119 -10.17 -12.85 -31.04
CA HIS A 1119 -9.92 -11.91 -29.96
C HIS A 1119 -8.56 -12.15 -29.32
N LEU A 1120 -7.62 -11.20 -29.50
CA LEU A 1120 -6.21 -11.32 -29.09
C LEU A 1120 -5.97 -11.52 -27.58
N GLY A 1121 -7.00 -11.34 -26.74
CA GLY A 1121 -6.92 -11.50 -25.28
C GLY A 1121 -8.11 -12.18 -24.59
N ALA A 1122 -9.06 -12.78 -25.31
CA ALA A 1122 -10.39 -13.17 -24.81
C ALA A 1122 -10.39 -13.95 -23.47
N LYS A 1123 -11.35 -13.74 -22.56
CA LYS A 1123 -12.82 -13.60 -22.74
C LYS A 1123 -13.40 -12.18 -22.54
N PRO A 1124 -14.53 -11.82 -23.19
CA PRO A 1124 -15.79 -11.94 -22.42
C PRO A 1124 -17.08 -12.32 -23.20
N ALA A 1125 -17.95 -13.07 -22.52
CA ALA A 1125 -19.39 -12.82 -22.43
C ALA A 1125 -19.84 -13.13 -20.98
N GLU A 1126 -19.50 -12.22 -20.07
CA GLU A 1126 -20.10 -11.98 -18.74
C GLU A 1126 -19.81 -12.80 -17.46
N THR A 1127 -19.18 -13.98 -17.36
CA THR A 1127 -18.65 -14.49 -16.04
C THR A 1127 -17.93 -15.85 -16.16
N ALA A 1128 -16.59 -15.87 -16.14
CA ALA A 1128 -15.77 -17.01 -16.53
C ALA A 1128 -15.55 -18.11 -15.44
N ARG A 1129 -16.61 -18.49 -14.72
CA ARG A 1129 -16.68 -19.80 -14.04
C ARG A 1129 -17.96 -20.58 -14.34
N SER A 1130 -18.95 -19.95 -15.00
CA SER A 1130 -20.27 -20.55 -15.26
C SER A 1130 -20.58 -20.91 -16.71
N ASP A 1131 -19.86 -20.38 -17.71
CA ASP A 1131 -20.14 -20.67 -19.12
C ASP A 1131 -18.98 -21.35 -19.87
N GLU A 1132 -19.26 -22.58 -20.33
CA GLU A 1132 -18.42 -23.50 -21.14
C GLU A 1132 -17.94 -22.93 -22.50
N HIS A 1133 -18.13 -21.64 -22.83
CA HIS A 1133 -18.04 -21.16 -24.22
C HIS A 1133 -17.42 -19.75 -24.34
N ALA A 1134 -16.16 -19.53 -23.98
CA ALA A 1134 -15.57 -18.21 -24.32
C ALA A 1134 -14.14 -18.21 -24.88
N LEU A 1135 -13.61 -19.37 -25.23
CA LEU A 1135 -12.61 -19.48 -26.28
C LEU A 1135 -13.28 -20.10 -27.52
N GLU A 1136 -12.86 -19.70 -28.72
CA GLU A 1136 -13.48 -20.17 -29.97
C GLU A 1136 -13.15 -21.63 -30.29
N HIS A 1137 -12.08 -22.14 -29.68
CA HIS A 1137 -11.53 -23.47 -29.96
C HIS A 1137 -11.35 -24.32 -28.69
N GLU A 1138 -11.93 -25.53 -28.68
CA GLU A 1138 -11.72 -26.55 -27.63
C GLU A 1138 -10.23 -26.84 -27.36
N VAL A 1139 -9.38 -26.68 -28.39
CA VAL A 1139 -7.92 -26.81 -28.26
C VAL A 1139 -7.35 -25.79 -27.28
N ASN A 1140 -7.83 -24.54 -27.31
CA ASN A 1140 -7.36 -23.49 -26.41
C ASN A 1140 -7.95 -23.62 -25.01
N GLU A 1141 -9.17 -24.15 -24.87
CA GLU A 1141 -9.73 -24.49 -23.55
C GLU A 1141 -8.91 -25.56 -22.84
N ARG A 1142 -8.42 -26.56 -23.58
CA ARG A 1142 -7.62 -27.64 -23.02
C ARG A 1142 -6.14 -27.29 -22.83
N PHE A 1143 -5.53 -26.62 -23.81
CA PHE A 1143 -4.07 -26.44 -23.86
C PHE A 1143 -3.62 -25.00 -23.69
N GLY A 1144 -4.53 -24.02 -23.69
CA GLY A 1144 -4.22 -22.61 -23.45
C GLY A 1144 -3.21 -22.00 -24.42
N ARG A 1145 -2.27 -21.22 -23.87
CA ARG A 1145 -1.30 -20.44 -24.65
C ARG A 1145 -0.13 -21.26 -25.14
N ARG A 1146 0.40 -20.87 -26.29
CA ARG A 1146 1.47 -21.58 -27.00
C ARG A 1146 2.81 -21.44 -26.30
N PHE A 1147 3.52 -22.56 -26.16
CA PHE A 1147 4.94 -22.60 -25.87
C PHE A 1147 5.79 -22.68 -27.13
N VAL A 1148 6.93 -21.98 -27.15
CA VAL A 1148 7.93 -22.02 -28.23
C VAL A 1148 9.32 -22.33 -27.69
N VAL A 1149 10.09 -23.13 -28.42
CA VAL A 1149 11.50 -23.40 -28.10
C VAL A 1149 12.34 -22.20 -28.56
N ARG A 1150 12.98 -21.51 -27.61
CA ARG A 1150 13.86 -20.35 -27.86
C ARG A 1150 15.32 -20.75 -28.09
N SER A 1151 15.78 -21.78 -27.40
CA SER A 1151 17.14 -22.29 -27.51
C SER A 1151 17.14 -23.82 -27.41
N PHE A 1152 18.08 -24.46 -28.09
CA PHE A 1152 18.31 -25.91 -28.03
C PHE A 1152 19.81 -26.17 -28.12
N ARG A 1153 20.34 -27.02 -27.22
CA ARG A 1153 21.72 -27.48 -27.27
C ARG A 1153 21.88 -28.93 -26.81
N TRP A 1154 22.94 -29.58 -27.29
CA TRP A 1154 23.40 -30.86 -26.76
C TRP A 1154 24.36 -30.61 -25.61
N LEU A 1155 24.22 -31.36 -24.52
CA LEU A 1155 25.10 -31.26 -23.37
C LEU A 1155 26.23 -32.28 -23.47
N SER A 1156 27.42 -31.88 -23.05
CA SER A 1156 28.54 -32.79 -22.80
C SER A 1156 28.36 -33.52 -21.48
N GLN A 1157 29.12 -34.61 -21.27
CA GLN A 1157 29.04 -35.39 -20.03
C GLN A 1157 29.61 -34.64 -18.81
N GLU A 1158 30.32 -33.52 -19.02
CA GLU A 1158 30.80 -32.63 -17.94
C GLU A 1158 29.72 -31.63 -17.49
N GLU A 1159 28.66 -31.42 -18.29
CA GLU A 1159 27.55 -30.50 -18.02
C GLU A 1159 26.29 -31.19 -17.47
N VAL A 1160 26.29 -32.52 -17.48
CA VAL A 1160 25.21 -33.40 -16.99
C VAL A 1160 25.59 -33.91 -15.61
#